data_AF-A0A9P4XQ16-F1
#
_entry.id   AF-A0A9P4XQ16-F1
#
_cell.length_a   1.000
_cell.length_b   1.000
_cell.length_c   1.000
_cell.angle_alpha   90.00
_cell.angle_beta   90.00
_cell.angle_gamma   90.00
#
_symmetry.space_group_name_H-M   'P 1'
#
loop_
_entity.id
_entity.type
_entity.pdbx_description
1 polymer ?
#
loop_
_entity_poly.entity_id
_entity_poly.type
_entity_poly.pdbx_seq_one_letter_code
_entity_poly.pdbx_strand_id
1 'polypeptide(L)'
;MANVIVVAGAGVSGLTSALLLSRSKANKVTVVAKHMPGDYDIEYASPWAGANVLPMASEENSRWERRTWPELKRLTEEVPEAGIHFQKARVYRRVKDAEAPGYHLSDYLFSTDPWYKSVLPDFRELSKDEVIPGHDSGCEFTSVCINTVVYLSWLVGQCLKNGVVFKRVVLTDIRDAKSLSHTGQPANIIINATALGSLKLGGVEDTTMTPARAQIVLVRNECHPMIATSGTDDSATEITYIMQRAAGGGTILGGTYDIGNWESAPDPNIALRIMKRAVEAAPGLAAGKGIEGLSVIRHGVGLRPWRKDERERERKRASLITDLMASLIKFASDVANGRHALSKFIPMGLWLADAVLCGLIIWKVPYTEIDWVAYMEQITQFVHGERDYPKMEGGTGPLVYPAAHVYIYTGLYYLTKKGTDILLAQQLFAVLYMATLGVVMLCYWKAKVPPYIFPLLILSKRLHSVFVLRCFNDCFAAFFLWLSIYFFQRRVWTVGALAYTIGLGVKMSLLLVLPAVVIVLFLGRGFKGALRLLWLMVQVQLLLAVPFITTNWRGYLGRAFELSRQFKFEWTVNWRMLGEELFLSRGFSITLLAFHALFLLIFILGRWLKIKERTVLGMIPYVVRFQSPFTEQEELSISHRVVTPRYIMSAMLSANVVGLLFARSLHYQFYAYLAWATPFLLWTATPNPLVVVPLWAAQEWAWNVFPSTPVSSNVVVSVLAVTVAMAFVGSNPQHGVSKPKQL
;
A
#
# COMPACT_ATOMS: atom_id res chain seq x y z
N MET A 1 47.02 -14.23 45.55
CA MET A 1 47.62 -15.23 44.64
C MET A 1 47.78 -14.59 43.26
N ALA A 2 48.88 -14.85 42.55
CA ALA A 2 49.06 -14.33 41.19
C ALA A 2 48.14 -15.10 40.22
N ASN A 3 47.49 -14.41 39.29
CA ASN A 3 46.69 -15.06 38.24
C ASN A 3 47.63 -15.71 37.25
N VAL A 4 47.58 -17.04 37.12
CA VAL A 4 48.34 -17.77 36.11
C VAL A 4 47.49 -17.86 34.85
N ILE A 5 47.96 -17.24 33.76
CA ILE A 5 47.20 -17.10 32.52
C ILE A 5 47.99 -17.72 31.36
N VAL A 6 47.31 -18.53 30.56
CA VAL A 6 47.85 -19.03 29.29
C VAL A 6 47.03 -18.47 28.14
N VAL A 7 47.70 -17.80 27.20
CA VAL A 7 47.11 -17.32 25.95
C VAL A 7 47.47 -18.31 24.84
N ALA A 8 46.47 -18.97 24.28
CA ALA A 8 46.63 -19.92 23.18
C ALA A 8 46.51 -19.18 21.84
N GLY A 9 47.64 -19.00 21.15
CA GLY A 9 47.75 -18.28 19.87
C GLY A 9 48.60 -17.01 19.99
N ALA A 10 49.48 -16.80 19.01
CA ALA A 10 50.39 -15.66 18.95
C ALA A 10 50.13 -14.73 17.74
N GLY A 11 48.90 -14.73 17.23
CA GLY A 11 48.44 -13.68 16.31
C GLY A 11 48.09 -12.38 17.03
N VAL A 12 47.66 -11.36 16.29
CA VAL A 12 47.38 -10.04 16.85
C VAL A 12 46.40 -10.09 18.04
N SER A 13 45.36 -10.93 17.98
CA SER A 13 44.42 -11.10 19.09
C SER A 13 45.08 -11.66 20.35
N GLY A 14 45.94 -12.67 20.20
CA GLY A 14 46.66 -13.29 21.31
C GLY A 14 47.74 -12.37 21.88
N LEU A 15 48.56 -11.76 21.02
CA LEU A 15 49.62 -10.85 21.43
C LEU A 15 49.09 -9.59 22.12
N THR A 16 48.07 -8.94 21.57
CA THR A 16 47.47 -7.76 22.18
C THR A 16 46.81 -8.12 23.52
N SER A 17 46.12 -9.27 23.61
CA SER A 17 45.55 -9.74 24.87
C SER A 17 46.63 -10.02 25.92
N ALA A 18 47.71 -10.71 25.53
CA ALA A 18 48.85 -10.99 26.41
C ALA A 18 49.51 -9.71 26.89
N LEU A 19 49.74 -8.74 25.99
CA LEU A 19 50.31 -7.44 26.32
C LEU A 19 49.45 -6.70 27.33
N LEU A 20 48.13 -6.56 27.07
CA LEU A 20 47.22 -5.87 27.96
C LEU A 20 47.13 -6.55 29.33
N LEU A 21 47.07 -7.88 29.38
CA LEU A 21 47.05 -8.65 30.63
C LEU A 21 48.38 -8.52 31.40
N SER A 22 49.51 -8.47 30.71
CA SER A 22 50.85 -8.35 31.31
C SER A 22 51.13 -7.00 31.99
N ARG A 23 50.32 -5.96 31.71
CA ARG A 23 50.44 -4.65 32.36
C ARG A 23 50.18 -4.73 33.87
N SER A 24 49.39 -5.71 34.32
CA SER A 24 49.19 -6.00 35.73
C SER A 24 50.25 -6.96 36.25
N LYS A 25 51.01 -6.55 37.28
CA LYS A 25 52.02 -7.38 37.94
C LYS A 25 51.41 -8.59 38.69
N ALA A 26 50.10 -8.58 38.94
CA ALA A 26 49.38 -9.72 39.51
C ALA A 26 49.22 -10.88 38.51
N ASN A 27 49.39 -10.64 37.20
CA ASN A 27 49.23 -11.65 36.17
C ASN A 27 50.58 -12.25 35.78
N LYS A 28 50.65 -13.58 35.69
CA LYS A 28 51.77 -14.34 35.11
C LYS A 28 51.29 -14.95 33.81
N VAL A 29 51.71 -14.36 32.70
CA VAL A 29 51.18 -14.69 31.37
C VAL A 29 52.18 -15.55 30.61
N THR A 30 51.69 -16.65 30.03
CA THR A 30 52.43 -17.47 29.07
C THR A 30 51.68 -17.47 27.75
N VAL A 31 52.36 -17.20 26.64
CA VAL A 31 51.78 -17.37 25.30
C VAL A 31 52.25 -18.70 24.73
N VAL A 32 51.31 -19.55 24.34
CA VAL A 32 51.58 -20.84 23.70
C VAL A 32 51.00 -20.81 22.29
N ALA A 33 51.80 -21.15 21.27
CA ALA A 33 51.32 -21.12 19.89
C ALA A 33 52.09 -22.06 18.97
N LYS A 34 51.43 -22.57 17.93
CA LYS A 34 52.07 -23.33 16.84
C LYS A 34 52.97 -22.42 16.02
N HIS A 35 52.41 -21.29 15.57
CA HIS A 35 53.10 -20.26 14.78
C HIS A 35 53.33 -18.99 15.60
N MET A 36 54.45 -18.32 15.37
CA MET A 36 54.88 -17.08 16.04
C MET A 36 55.16 -15.98 15.02
N PRO A 37 55.22 -14.69 15.42
CA PRO A 37 55.70 -13.63 14.53
C PRO A 37 57.05 -13.97 13.90
N GLY A 38 57.12 -13.85 12.57
CA GLY A 38 58.23 -14.35 11.74
C GLY A 38 57.82 -15.50 10.83
N ASP A 39 56.84 -16.32 11.23
CA ASP A 39 56.33 -17.42 10.43
C ASP A 39 55.32 -16.94 9.38
N TYR A 40 55.29 -17.62 8.23
CA TYR A 40 54.23 -17.52 7.23
C TYR A 40 53.62 -18.90 7.02
N ASP A 41 52.35 -19.06 7.37
CA ASP A 41 51.61 -20.32 7.24
C ASP A 41 50.14 -20.01 7.01
N ILE A 42 49.43 -20.89 6.28
CA ILE A 42 48.01 -20.71 5.98
C ILE A 42 47.12 -20.79 7.23
N GLU A 43 47.56 -21.53 8.26
CA GLU A 43 46.90 -21.61 9.56
C GLU A 43 47.12 -20.35 10.42
N TYR A 44 47.96 -19.41 9.96
CA TYR A 44 48.34 -18.22 10.70
C TYR A 44 48.02 -16.93 9.93
N ALA A 45 46.85 -16.34 10.20
CA ALA A 45 46.31 -15.23 9.42
C ALA A 45 47.07 -13.89 9.56
N SER A 46 47.63 -13.59 10.73
CA SER A 46 48.13 -12.23 11.07
C SER A 46 49.23 -11.69 10.13
N PRO A 47 50.23 -12.47 9.69
CA PRO A 47 51.28 -12.00 8.79
C PRO A 47 50.78 -11.62 7.38
N TRP A 48 49.70 -12.26 6.92
CA TRP A 48 49.11 -12.05 5.60
C TRP A 48 48.26 -10.78 5.50
N ALA A 49 47.81 -10.24 6.64
CA ALA A 49 46.95 -9.05 6.66
C ALA A 49 47.66 -7.83 6.05
N GLY A 50 46.89 -6.87 5.55
CA GLY A 50 47.39 -5.62 4.96
C GLY A 50 48.40 -4.89 5.86
N ALA A 51 48.04 -4.32 7.00
CA ALA A 51 46.70 -4.12 7.56
C ALA A 51 46.44 -2.61 7.78
N ASN A 52 45.18 -2.19 7.86
CA ASN A 52 44.82 -0.78 8.06
C ASN A 52 43.64 -0.66 9.03
N VAL A 53 43.19 0.58 9.26
CA VAL A 53 41.91 0.88 9.94
C VAL A 53 40.91 1.44 8.93
N LEU A 54 40.14 0.54 8.32
CA LEU A 54 38.98 0.88 7.52
C LEU A 54 37.75 0.26 8.19
N PRO A 55 36.92 1.04 8.90
CA PRO A 55 35.86 0.48 9.73
C PRO A 55 34.76 -0.17 8.90
N MET A 56 34.43 -1.42 9.22
CA MET A 56 33.44 -2.23 8.49
C MET A 56 32.18 -2.53 9.32
N ALA A 57 32.22 -2.28 10.64
CA ALA A 57 31.06 -2.56 11.50
C ALA A 57 29.97 -1.50 11.36
N SER A 58 28.72 -1.92 11.61
CA SER A 58 27.61 -1.00 11.84
C SER A 58 27.90 -0.10 13.04
N GLU A 59 27.21 1.05 13.12
CA GLU A 59 27.36 1.94 14.26
C GLU A 59 27.08 1.22 15.60
N GLU A 60 26.02 0.40 15.67
CA GLU A 60 25.65 -0.42 16.84
C GLU A 60 26.80 -1.36 17.27
N ASN A 61 27.52 -1.93 16.30
CA ASN A 61 28.56 -2.94 16.53
C ASN A 61 30.00 -2.38 16.52
N SER A 62 30.16 -1.07 16.33
CA SER A 62 31.46 -0.37 16.15
C SER A 62 32.36 -0.28 17.39
N ARG A 63 31.93 -0.84 18.53
CA ARG A 63 32.59 -0.69 19.84
C ARG A 63 34.10 -0.98 19.80
N TRP A 64 34.52 -2.07 19.17
CA TRP A 64 35.94 -2.45 19.16
C TRP A 64 36.76 -1.58 18.21
N GLU A 65 36.23 -1.21 17.05
CA GLU A 65 36.90 -0.31 16.11
C GLU A 65 37.10 1.08 16.73
N ARG A 66 36.05 1.64 17.36
CA ARG A 66 36.11 2.92 18.10
C ARG A 66 37.13 2.89 19.24
N ARG A 67 37.22 1.78 19.97
CA ARG A 67 38.17 1.66 21.11
C ARG A 67 39.60 1.39 20.68
N THR A 68 39.80 0.80 19.50
CA THR A 68 41.13 0.48 18.99
C THR A 68 41.80 1.70 18.36
N TRP A 69 41.02 2.57 17.70
CA TRP A 69 41.54 3.76 17.01
C TRP A 69 42.42 4.66 17.89
N PRO A 70 42.03 5.08 19.11
CA PRO A 70 42.86 5.96 19.94
C PRO A 70 44.24 5.36 20.26
N GLU A 71 44.32 4.05 20.49
CA GLU A 71 45.61 3.40 20.78
C GLU A 71 46.48 3.30 19.52
N LEU A 72 45.91 2.97 18.36
CA LEU A 72 46.67 2.96 17.11
C LEU A 72 47.14 4.37 16.72
N LYS A 73 46.31 5.39 16.94
CA LYS A 73 46.67 6.80 16.76
C LYS A 73 47.85 7.15 17.66
N ARG A 74 47.77 6.85 18.96
CA ARG A 74 48.85 7.09 19.93
C ARG A 74 50.14 6.37 19.55
N LEU A 75 50.09 5.09 19.18
CA LEU A 75 51.26 4.34 18.73
C LEU A 75 51.89 4.96 17.47
N THR A 76 51.07 5.48 16.56
CA THR A 76 51.57 6.16 15.36
C THR A 76 52.27 7.48 15.69
N GLU A 77 51.78 8.21 16.68
CA GLU A 77 52.34 9.52 17.09
C GLU A 77 53.59 9.37 17.98
N GLU A 78 53.62 8.35 18.83
CA GLU A 78 54.59 8.27 19.93
C GLU A 78 55.58 7.10 19.81
N VAL A 79 55.31 6.08 18.97
CA VAL A 79 56.04 4.81 18.97
C VAL A 79 56.37 4.35 17.54
N PRO A 80 57.29 5.04 16.83
CA PRO A 80 57.61 4.75 15.44
C PRO A 80 58.14 3.33 15.22
N GLU A 81 58.82 2.74 16.20
CA GLU A 81 59.33 1.37 16.15
C GLU A 81 58.22 0.30 16.13
N ALA A 82 56.96 0.67 16.39
CA ALA A 82 55.81 -0.22 16.20
C ALA A 82 55.47 -0.46 14.72
N GLY A 83 56.02 0.33 13.79
CA GLY A 83 55.81 0.14 12.35
C GLY A 83 54.39 0.49 11.90
N ILE A 84 53.84 1.58 12.42
CA ILE A 84 52.53 2.13 12.03
C ILE A 84 52.75 3.56 11.55
N HIS A 85 52.11 3.95 10.45
CA HIS A 85 52.12 5.35 9.98
C HIS A 85 50.72 5.84 9.61
N PHE A 86 50.52 7.15 9.66
CA PHE A 86 49.31 7.75 9.10
C PHE A 86 49.34 7.70 7.57
N GLN A 87 48.18 7.50 6.98
CA GLN A 87 48.00 7.59 5.54
C GLN A 87 46.59 8.08 5.24
N LYS A 88 46.44 8.95 4.25
CA LYS A 88 45.12 9.25 3.68
C LYS A 88 44.54 7.97 3.08
N ALA A 89 43.23 7.79 3.23
CA ALA A 89 42.48 6.69 2.64
C ALA A 89 41.36 7.26 1.78
N ARG A 90 41.25 6.78 0.54
CA ARG A 90 40.14 7.06 -0.37
C ARG A 90 39.28 5.81 -0.52
N VAL A 91 38.00 5.95 -0.23
CA VAL A 91 36.99 4.91 -0.36
C VAL A 91 36.06 5.29 -1.50
N TYR A 92 36.01 4.47 -2.55
CA TYR A 92 35.20 4.70 -3.74
C TYR A 92 33.96 3.80 -3.76
N ARG A 93 32.83 4.36 -4.21
CA ARG A 93 31.50 3.72 -4.18
C ARG A 93 30.92 3.64 -5.57
N ARG A 94 30.36 2.49 -5.94
CA ARG A 94 29.56 2.27 -7.15
C ARG A 94 28.10 2.10 -6.76
N VAL A 95 27.19 2.85 -7.39
CA VAL A 95 25.74 2.78 -7.13
C VAL A 95 25.20 1.39 -7.42
N LYS A 96 25.69 0.73 -8.48
CA LYS A 96 25.30 -0.64 -8.84
C LYS A 96 25.56 -1.68 -7.74
N ASP A 97 26.52 -1.42 -6.85
CA ASP A 97 26.85 -2.35 -5.76
C ASP A 97 25.88 -2.22 -4.58
N ALA A 98 25.24 -1.06 -4.43
CA ALA A 98 24.25 -0.83 -3.37
C ALA A 98 22.93 -1.60 -3.63
N GLU A 99 22.65 -1.95 -4.89
CA GLU A 99 21.40 -2.58 -5.33
C GLU A 99 21.56 -4.06 -5.71
N ALA A 100 22.79 -4.58 -5.83
CA ALA A 100 23.06 -5.92 -6.34
C ALA A 100 22.93 -7.01 -5.24
N PRO A 101 22.11 -8.07 -5.46
CA PRO A 101 22.05 -9.20 -4.55
C PRO A 101 23.32 -10.05 -4.64
N GLY A 102 23.96 -10.33 -3.50
CA GLY A 102 25.10 -11.26 -3.41
C GLY A 102 26.49 -10.61 -3.39
N TYR A 103 26.60 -9.28 -3.44
CA TYR A 103 27.86 -8.58 -3.13
C TYR A 103 28.03 -8.46 -1.61
N HIS A 104 29.26 -8.70 -1.16
CA HIS A 104 29.71 -8.81 0.24
C HIS A 104 28.97 -7.87 1.19
N LEU A 105 28.35 -8.48 2.21
CA LEU A 105 27.87 -7.87 3.46
C LEU A 105 27.93 -6.35 3.44
N SER A 106 26.82 -5.67 3.11
CA SER A 106 26.60 -4.21 3.23
C SER A 106 27.64 -3.50 4.10
N ASP A 107 28.83 -3.28 3.55
CA ASP A 107 29.99 -3.00 4.37
C ASP A 107 29.86 -1.52 4.72
N TYR A 108 29.73 -1.24 6.02
CA TYR A 108 29.47 0.11 6.48
C TYR A 108 30.62 1.07 6.12
N LEU A 109 31.78 0.52 5.69
CA LEU A 109 32.84 1.25 5.01
C LEU A 109 32.35 2.05 3.79
N PHE A 110 31.42 1.52 3.01
CA PHE A 110 30.93 2.18 1.78
C PHE A 110 29.65 2.99 1.99
N SER A 111 29.18 3.15 3.24
CA SER A 111 28.03 3.98 3.55
C SER A 111 28.22 5.42 3.07
N THR A 112 27.15 6.03 2.56
CA THR A 112 27.11 7.47 2.25
C THR A 112 27.02 8.32 3.51
N ASP A 113 26.65 7.72 4.64
CA ASP A 113 26.69 8.35 5.96
C ASP A 113 27.38 7.43 6.97
N PRO A 114 28.72 7.34 6.96
CA PRO A 114 29.46 6.44 7.82
C PRO A 114 29.66 7.02 9.22
N TRP A 115 29.50 6.21 10.26
CA TRP A 115 29.71 6.65 11.65
C TRP A 115 31.16 7.11 11.92
N TYR A 116 32.13 6.53 11.20
CA TYR A 116 33.55 6.83 11.39
C TYR A 116 33.94 8.23 10.90
N LYS A 117 33.06 8.94 10.18
CA LYS A 117 33.24 10.37 9.86
C LYS A 117 33.46 11.24 11.10
N SER A 118 32.94 10.80 12.24
CA SER A 118 33.06 11.48 13.54
C SER A 118 34.28 11.06 14.36
N VAL A 119 35.03 10.05 13.90
CA VAL A 119 36.11 9.40 14.65
C VAL A 119 37.46 9.54 13.95
N LEU A 120 37.47 9.38 12.62
CA LEU A 120 38.70 9.47 11.82
C LEU A 120 38.95 10.92 11.38
N PRO A 121 40.19 11.43 11.48
CA PRO A 121 40.50 12.82 11.13
C PRO A 121 40.32 13.12 9.65
N ASP A 122 40.13 14.41 9.35
CA ASP A 122 40.11 14.95 7.99
C ASP A 122 39.08 14.29 7.05
N PHE A 123 37.97 13.78 7.62
CA PHE A 123 36.91 13.19 6.83
C PHE A 123 36.25 14.24 5.92
N ARG A 124 36.17 13.92 4.63
CA ARG A 124 35.42 14.69 3.63
C ARG A 124 34.90 13.77 2.54
N GLU A 125 33.82 14.17 1.90
CA GLU A 125 33.41 13.56 0.63
C GLU A 125 34.29 14.09 -0.52
N LEU A 126 34.54 13.24 -1.51
CA LEU A 126 35.33 13.56 -2.69
C LEU A 126 34.51 14.40 -3.69
N SER A 127 35.15 15.34 -4.38
CA SER A 127 34.54 16.01 -5.53
C SER A 127 34.51 15.09 -6.75
N LYS A 128 33.68 15.41 -7.74
CA LYS A 128 33.50 14.55 -8.94
C LYS A 128 34.79 14.33 -9.73
N ASP A 129 35.69 15.30 -9.73
CA ASP A 129 37.01 15.24 -10.39
C ASP A 129 38.02 14.35 -9.63
N GLU A 130 37.78 14.07 -8.36
CA GLU A 130 38.61 13.18 -7.54
C GLU A 130 38.14 11.71 -7.57
N VAL A 131 36.93 11.46 -8.09
CA VAL A 131 36.35 10.12 -8.23
C VAL A 131 36.93 9.43 -9.46
N ILE A 132 37.51 8.26 -9.27
CA ILE A 132 38.12 7.48 -10.36
C ILE A 132 37.04 6.95 -11.34
N PRO A 133 37.38 6.73 -12.62
CA PRO A 133 36.45 6.17 -13.60
C PRO A 133 35.76 4.89 -13.11
N GLY A 134 34.48 4.75 -13.44
CA GLY A 134 33.66 3.59 -13.06
C GLY A 134 33.09 3.63 -11.63
N HIS A 135 33.26 4.74 -10.91
CA HIS A 135 32.69 4.97 -9.57
C HIS A 135 31.85 6.24 -9.55
N ASP A 136 30.90 6.31 -8.62
CA ASP A 136 29.87 7.35 -8.57
C ASP A 136 30.12 8.39 -7.46
N SER A 137 30.75 7.97 -6.37
CA SER A 137 31.10 8.84 -5.23
C SER A 137 32.23 8.23 -4.40
N GLY A 138 32.71 8.95 -3.38
CA GLY A 138 33.70 8.43 -2.46
C GLY A 138 34.02 9.41 -1.35
N CYS A 139 34.75 8.96 -0.33
CA CYS A 139 35.22 9.80 0.77
C CYS A 139 36.73 9.67 0.96
N GLU A 140 37.32 10.69 1.59
CA GLU A 140 38.71 10.71 2.03
C GLU A 140 38.79 11.00 3.52
N PHE A 141 39.70 10.33 4.23
CA PHE A 141 40.01 10.58 5.64
C PHE A 141 41.43 10.11 5.97
N THR A 142 41.98 10.58 7.09
CA THR A 142 43.25 10.08 7.63
C THR A 142 43.01 8.80 8.43
N SER A 143 43.72 7.74 8.08
CA SER A 143 43.75 6.47 8.81
C SER A 143 45.20 6.04 9.06
N VAL A 144 45.42 4.79 9.47
CA VAL A 144 46.74 4.20 9.65
C VAL A 144 46.92 2.97 8.78
N CYS A 145 48.17 2.73 8.37
CA CYS A 145 48.60 1.46 7.79
C CYS A 145 49.71 0.85 8.65
N ILE A 146 49.58 -0.45 8.92
CA ILE A 146 50.41 -1.21 9.84
C ILE A 146 51.31 -2.14 9.03
N ASN A 147 52.62 -2.04 9.23
CA ASN A 147 53.56 -3.06 8.79
C ASN A 147 53.47 -4.27 9.73
N THR A 148 52.73 -5.30 9.33
CA THR A 148 52.46 -6.46 10.19
C THR A 148 53.72 -7.21 10.63
N VAL A 149 54.79 -7.20 9.82
CA VAL A 149 56.06 -7.87 10.15
C VAL A 149 56.74 -7.17 11.33
N VAL A 150 56.77 -5.84 11.31
CA VAL A 150 57.33 -5.02 12.38
C VAL A 150 56.41 -5.05 13.60
N TYR A 151 55.12 -4.81 13.40
CA TYR A 151 54.16 -4.65 14.49
C TYR A 151 53.97 -5.91 15.33
N LEU A 152 53.86 -7.09 14.71
CA LEU A 152 53.72 -8.35 15.45
C LEU A 152 55.00 -8.66 16.26
N SER A 153 56.17 -8.39 15.69
CA SER A 153 57.46 -8.54 16.38
C SER A 153 57.60 -7.53 17.53
N TRP A 154 57.17 -6.29 17.31
CA TRP A 154 57.11 -5.25 18.34
C TRP A 154 56.20 -5.65 19.51
N LEU A 155 55.01 -6.21 19.24
CA LEU A 155 54.12 -6.72 20.28
C LEU A 155 54.77 -7.83 21.12
N VAL A 156 55.53 -8.74 20.49
CA VAL A 156 56.33 -9.74 21.21
C VAL A 156 57.36 -9.05 22.10
N GLY A 157 58.10 -8.07 21.58
CA GLY A 157 59.06 -7.27 22.35
C GLY A 157 58.43 -6.59 23.57
N GLN A 158 57.25 -5.98 23.41
CA GLN A 158 56.51 -5.36 24.51
C GLN A 158 56.02 -6.40 25.54
N CYS A 159 55.57 -7.58 25.09
CA CYS A 159 55.21 -8.67 25.97
C CYS A 159 56.42 -9.17 26.78
N LEU A 160 57.56 -9.39 26.14
CA LEU A 160 58.81 -9.81 26.78
C LEU A 160 59.27 -8.78 27.82
N LYS A 161 59.19 -7.48 27.49
CA LYS A 161 59.51 -6.38 28.43
C LYS A 161 58.67 -6.43 29.70
N ASN A 162 57.44 -6.94 29.62
CA ASN A 162 56.55 -7.12 30.76
C ASN A 162 56.70 -8.48 31.46
N GLY A 163 57.61 -9.34 31.01
CA GLY A 163 57.87 -10.66 31.60
C GLY A 163 56.93 -11.77 31.10
N VAL A 164 56.28 -11.59 29.96
CA VAL A 164 55.53 -12.67 29.29
C VAL A 164 56.51 -13.70 28.75
N VAL A 165 56.22 -15.00 28.95
CA VAL A 165 57.02 -16.09 28.40
C VAL A 165 56.31 -16.73 27.21
N PHE A 166 57.06 -16.99 26.14
CA PHE A 166 56.55 -17.61 24.91
C PHE A 166 57.01 -19.07 24.82
N LYS A 167 56.13 -19.96 24.38
CA LYS A 167 56.44 -21.37 24.10
C LYS A 167 55.82 -21.79 22.77
N ARG A 168 56.58 -22.49 21.93
CA ARG A 168 56.02 -23.13 20.74
C ARG A 168 55.37 -24.46 21.11
N VAL A 169 54.06 -24.55 20.91
CA VAL A 169 53.25 -25.73 21.26
C VAL A 169 52.11 -25.88 20.25
N VAL A 170 51.85 -27.12 19.84
CA VAL A 170 50.63 -27.49 19.12
C VAL A 170 49.64 -28.07 20.14
N LEU A 171 48.44 -27.50 20.21
CA LEU A 171 47.38 -27.96 21.10
C LEU A 171 46.43 -28.87 20.32
N THR A 172 46.11 -30.02 20.88
CA THR A 172 45.02 -30.90 20.40
C THR A 172 43.71 -30.57 21.10
N ASP A 173 43.77 -30.16 22.37
CA ASP A 173 42.63 -29.71 23.15
C ASP A 173 42.97 -28.41 23.89
N ILE A 174 42.00 -27.49 24.03
CA ILE A 174 42.23 -26.22 24.73
C ILE A 174 42.60 -26.43 26.21
N ARG A 175 42.15 -27.53 26.82
CA ARG A 175 42.43 -27.88 28.21
C ARG A 175 43.91 -28.20 28.44
N ASP A 176 44.63 -28.65 27.41
CA ASP A 176 46.07 -28.93 27.49
C ASP A 176 46.87 -27.69 27.88
N ALA A 177 46.38 -26.50 27.47
CA ALA A 177 46.96 -25.21 27.80
C ALA A 177 47.07 -24.96 29.31
N LYS A 178 46.22 -25.60 30.12
CA LYS A 178 46.24 -25.48 31.58
C LYS A 178 47.60 -25.86 32.18
N SER A 179 48.30 -26.83 31.61
CA SER A 179 49.57 -27.33 32.13
C SER A 179 50.80 -26.56 31.61
N LEU A 180 50.62 -25.63 30.67
CA LEU A 180 51.73 -25.07 29.89
C LEU A 180 52.32 -23.77 30.46
N SER A 181 51.85 -23.30 31.62
CA SER A 181 52.40 -22.09 32.25
C SER A 181 53.91 -22.17 32.46
N HIS A 182 54.62 -21.06 32.31
CA HIS A 182 56.05 -20.97 32.66
C HIS A 182 56.30 -21.01 34.17
N THR A 183 55.29 -20.77 35.00
CA THR A 183 55.43 -20.76 36.47
C THR A 183 55.48 -22.16 37.09
N GLY A 184 55.26 -23.21 36.30
CA GLY A 184 55.10 -24.59 36.79
C GLY A 184 53.76 -24.87 37.48
N GLN A 185 52.93 -23.84 37.72
CA GLN A 185 51.59 -23.98 38.30
C GLN A 185 50.52 -24.07 37.18
N PRO A 186 49.42 -24.81 37.40
CA PRO A 186 48.31 -24.85 36.44
C PRO A 186 47.71 -23.45 36.19
N ALA A 187 47.39 -23.15 34.93
CA ALA A 187 46.71 -21.91 34.58
C ALA A 187 45.29 -21.85 35.17
N ASN A 188 44.93 -20.71 35.73
CA ASN A 188 43.59 -20.44 36.23
C ASN A 188 42.69 -19.83 35.15
N ILE A 189 43.29 -19.17 34.14
CA ILE A 189 42.59 -18.55 33.02
C ILE A 189 43.29 -18.97 31.73
N ILE A 190 42.50 -19.40 30.73
CA ILE A 190 42.96 -19.68 29.38
C ILE A 190 42.28 -18.70 28.43
N ILE A 191 43.07 -17.96 27.66
CA ILE A 191 42.58 -17.08 26.59
C ILE A 191 42.75 -17.81 25.27
N ASN A 192 41.65 -18.29 24.69
CA ASN A 192 41.66 -18.90 23.37
C ASN A 192 41.70 -17.82 22.27
N ALA A 193 42.85 -17.65 21.62
CA ALA A 193 43.06 -16.76 20.49
C ALA A 193 43.55 -17.53 19.24
N THR A 194 43.06 -18.77 19.06
CA THR A 194 43.51 -19.68 17.98
C THR A 194 42.81 -19.46 16.64
N ALA A 195 41.90 -18.48 16.53
CA ALA A 195 41.26 -18.09 15.27
C ALA A 195 40.60 -19.30 14.57
N LEU A 196 40.90 -19.58 13.28
CA LEU A 196 40.37 -20.74 12.55
C LEU A 196 40.73 -22.08 13.21
N GLY A 197 41.78 -22.14 14.03
CA GLY A 197 42.10 -23.32 14.83
C GLY A 197 40.96 -23.74 15.76
N SER A 198 40.14 -22.78 16.24
CA SER A 198 38.96 -23.05 17.07
C SER A 198 37.93 -23.97 16.39
N LEU A 199 37.92 -24.06 15.06
CA LEU A 199 37.03 -24.96 14.32
C LEU A 199 37.29 -26.43 14.65
N LYS A 200 38.55 -26.80 14.90
CA LYS A 200 39.00 -28.19 15.07
C LYS A 200 39.65 -28.48 16.43
N LEU A 201 39.89 -27.45 17.25
CA LEU A 201 40.53 -27.60 18.55
C LEU A 201 39.58 -28.27 19.54
N GLY A 202 39.99 -29.39 20.13
CA GLY A 202 39.22 -30.13 21.12
C GLY A 202 38.82 -29.24 22.30
N GLY A 203 37.58 -29.41 22.79
CA GLY A 203 37.01 -28.56 23.83
C GLY A 203 36.55 -27.17 23.36
N VAL A 204 36.67 -26.86 22.06
CA VAL A 204 36.11 -25.64 21.44
C VAL A 204 35.20 -26.00 20.27
N GLU A 205 35.75 -26.64 19.23
CA GLU A 205 35.00 -27.20 18.07
C GLU A 205 33.94 -26.24 17.48
N ASP A 206 34.31 -24.97 17.28
CA ASP A 206 33.40 -23.91 16.84
C ASP A 206 33.07 -24.03 15.34
N THR A 207 32.03 -24.82 15.03
CA THR A 207 31.53 -25.06 13.67
C THR A 207 30.94 -23.83 12.97
N THR A 208 30.83 -22.68 13.66
CA THR A 208 30.44 -21.41 13.04
C THR A 208 31.61 -20.70 12.35
N MET A 209 32.85 -21.16 12.56
CA MET A 209 34.05 -20.67 11.91
C MET A 209 34.16 -21.18 10.47
N THR A 210 34.48 -20.31 9.53
CA THR A 210 34.84 -20.66 8.15
C THR A 210 35.88 -19.66 7.63
N PRO A 211 36.80 -20.03 6.72
CA PRO A 211 37.74 -19.08 6.16
C PRO A 211 37.01 -18.08 5.25
N ALA A 212 37.55 -16.87 5.14
CA ALA A 212 37.36 -16.05 3.95
C ALA A 212 38.73 -15.82 3.30
N ARG A 213 39.01 -16.55 2.22
CA ARG A 213 40.31 -16.56 1.53
C ARG A 213 40.64 -15.17 1.00
N ALA A 214 41.87 -14.75 1.24
CA ALA A 214 42.41 -13.43 0.91
C ALA A 214 43.71 -13.59 0.13
N GLN A 215 43.66 -13.40 -1.18
CA GLN A 215 44.84 -13.33 -2.02
C GLN A 215 45.33 -11.89 -2.17
N ILE A 216 46.64 -11.70 -2.08
CA ILE A 216 47.32 -10.41 -2.18
C ILE A 216 48.57 -10.49 -3.05
N VAL A 217 49.00 -9.35 -3.57
CA VAL A 217 50.31 -9.15 -4.22
C VAL A 217 51.04 -8.04 -3.46
N LEU A 218 52.25 -8.33 -2.98
CA LEU A 218 53.12 -7.35 -2.32
C LEU A 218 54.10 -6.79 -3.35
N VAL A 219 54.18 -5.47 -3.50
CA VAL A 219 55.04 -4.78 -4.46
C VAL A 219 55.96 -3.76 -3.78
N ARG A 220 57.08 -3.41 -4.43
CA ARG A 220 57.99 -2.33 -3.98
C ARG A 220 57.45 -0.93 -4.28
N ASN A 221 56.55 -0.81 -5.26
CA ASN A 221 55.98 0.46 -5.68
C ASN A 221 55.27 1.15 -4.50
N GLU A 222 55.45 2.45 -4.39
CA GLU A 222 54.81 3.28 -3.36
C GLU A 222 53.48 3.83 -3.88
N CYS A 223 52.51 3.96 -2.98
CA CYS A 223 51.16 4.42 -3.33
C CYS A 223 50.56 5.23 -2.19
N HIS A 224 50.23 6.47 -2.51
CA HIS A 224 49.46 7.36 -1.64
C HIS A 224 48.36 8.02 -2.47
N PRO A 225 47.09 8.00 -2.02
CA PRO A 225 46.58 7.47 -0.74
C PRO A 225 46.36 5.95 -0.72
N MET A 226 45.97 5.38 0.44
CA MET A 226 45.33 4.06 0.48
C MET A 226 44.02 4.10 -0.30
N ILE A 227 43.65 3.00 -0.95
CA ILE A 227 42.44 2.92 -1.78
C ILE A 227 41.62 1.70 -1.40
N ALA A 228 40.30 1.82 -1.40
CA ALA A 228 39.34 0.71 -1.35
C ALA A 228 38.12 1.00 -2.25
N THR A 229 37.59 0.00 -2.93
CA THR A 229 36.39 0.13 -3.78
C THR A 229 35.26 -0.78 -3.28
N SER A 230 34.00 -0.36 -3.45
CA SER A 230 32.82 -1.12 -3.02
C SER A 230 32.63 -2.47 -3.71
N GLY A 231 33.24 -2.64 -4.88
CA GLY A 231 33.17 -3.88 -5.65
C GLY A 231 34.09 -3.87 -6.86
N THR A 232 33.99 -4.94 -7.65
CA THR A 232 34.70 -5.13 -8.93
C THR A 232 33.74 -5.67 -9.99
N ASP A 233 34.17 -5.71 -11.25
CA ASP A 233 33.41 -6.33 -12.34
C ASP A 233 33.92 -7.72 -12.72
N ASP A 234 34.91 -8.25 -11.97
CA ASP A 234 35.55 -9.52 -12.28
C ASP A 234 34.79 -10.71 -11.68
N SER A 235 34.50 -10.66 -10.38
CA SER A 235 33.81 -11.74 -9.65
C SER A 235 33.21 -11.20 -8.36
N ALA A 236 32.12 -11.82 -7.93
CA ALA A 236 31.52 -11.54 -6.63
C ALA A 236 32.47 -11.83 -5.45
N THR A 237 33.57 -12.56 -5.61
CA THR A 237 34.56 -12.82 -4.54
C THR A 237 35.82 -11.95 -4.66
N GLU A 238 35.90 -11.08 -5.66
CA GLU A 238 37.06 -10.23 -5.93
C GLU A 238 36.78 -8.78 -5.52
N ILE A 239 37.73 -8.21 -4.76
CA ILE A 239 37.69 -6.85 -4.22
C ILE A 239 38.93 -6.07 -4.66
N THR A 240 38.94 -4.74 -4.47
CA THR A 240 40.10 -3.91 -4.77
C THR A 240 40.46 -3.05 -3.57
N TYR A 241 41.71 -3.18 -3.11
CA TYR A 241 42.30 -2.28 -2.13
C TYR A 241 43.81 -2.17 -2.31
N ILE A 242 44.37 -1.02 -1.94
CA ILE A 242 45.79 -0.70 -2.00
C ILE A 242 46.19 -0.05 -0.68
N MET A 243 47.27 -0.53 -0.05
CA MET A 243 47.81 0.11 1.14
C MET A 243 49.32 -0.08 1.28
N GLN A 244 50.04 1.02 1.48
CA GLN A 244 51.48 0.99 1.70
C GLN A 244 51.81 0.81 3.18
N ARG A 245 52.53 -0.25 3.52
CA ARG A 245 53.00 -0.53 4.89
C ARG A 245 54.08 0.49 5.30
N ALA A 246 54.10 0.84 6.58
CA ALA A 246 55.11 1.72 7.14
C ALA A 246 56.54 1.14 7.05
N ALA A 247 57.55 2.00 7.22
CA ALA A 247 58.96 1.64 7.34
C ALA A 247 59.47 0.74 6.19
N GLY A 248 59.12 1.07 4.94
CA GLY A 248 59.58 0.33 3.77
C GLY A 248 59.02 -1.10 3.65
N GLY A 249 57.89 -1.40 4.31
CA GLY A 249 57.28 -2.74 4.31
C GLY A 249 56.66 -3.18 2.97
N GLY A 250 56.70 -2.33 1.95
CA GLY A 250 56.08 -2.51 0.64
C GLY A 250 54.58 -2.20 0.61
N THR A 251 54.00 -2.22 -0.59
CA THR A 251 52.59 -1.93 -0.82
C THR A 251 51.82 -3.20 -1.10
N ILE A 252 50.74 -3.41 -0.33
CA ILE A 252 49.83 -4.52 -0.51
C ILE A 252 48.78 -4.13 -1.55
N LEU A 253 48.69 -4.93 -2.60
CA LEU A 253 47.61 -4.92 -3.58
C LEU A 253 46.69 -6.09 -3.24
N GLY A 254 45.40 -5.82 -3.06
CA GLY A 254 44.40 -6.85 -2.87
C GLY A 254 43.12 -6.54 -3.63
N GLY A 255 42.19 -7.48 -3.68
CA GLY A 255 42.33 -8.84 -3.19
C GLY A 255 41.12 -9.70 -3.46
N THR A 256 40.97 -10.75 -2.65
CA THR A 256 39.78 -11.60 -2.63
C THR A 256 39.11 -11.60 -1.26
N TYR A 257 37.82 -11.90 -1.25
CA TYR A 257 37.01 -12.21 -0.09
C TYR A 257 36.13 -13.43 -0.42
N ASP A 258 36.75 -14.61 -0.40
CA ASP A 258 36.11 -15.85 -0.86
C ASP A 258 35.79 -16.76 0.34
N ILE A 259 34.54 -16.68 0.82
CA ILE A 259 34.07 -17.37 2.03
C ILE A 259 33.95 -18.87 1.76
N GLY A 260 34.54 -19.70 2.62
CA GLY A 260 34.53 -21.16 2.55
C GLY A 260 35.69 -21.75 1.75
N ASN A 261 36.45 -20.92 1.03
CA ASN A 261 37.62 -21.38 0.29
C ASN A 261 38.83 -21.54 1.22
N TRP A 262 39.42 -22.73 1.24
CA TRP A 262 40.60 -23.09 2.04
C TRP A 262 41.90 -23.12 1.23
N GLU A 263 41.86 -22.82 -0.07
CA GLU A 263 43.04 -22.90 -0.94
C GLU A 263 44.15 -21.97 -0.45
N SER A 264 45.34 -22.55 -0.29
CA SER A 264 46.53 -21.89 0.26
C SER A 264 47.45 -21.33 -0.81
N ALA A 265 47.41 -21.88 -2.04
CA ALA A 265 48.25 -21.45 -3.13
C ALA A 265 47.71 -20.16 -3.77
N PRO A 266 48.57 -19.17 -4.10
CA PRO A 266 48.16 -18.04 -4.92
C PRO A 266 47.77 -18.48 -6.33
N ASP A 267 46.61 -18.03 -6.80
CA ASP A 267 46.15 -18.26 -8.18
C ASP A 267 46.77 -17.20 -9.10
N PRO A 268 47.53 -17.57 -10.15
CA PRO A 268 48.16 -16.60 -11.06
C PRO A 268 47.17 -15.68 -11.79
N ASN A 269 45.98 -16.16 -12.14
CA ASN A 269 44.96 -15.36 -12.83
C ASN A 269 44.35 -14.33 -11.88
N ILE A 270 44.06 -14.72 -10.64
CA ILE A 270 43.61 -13.78 -9.60
C ILE A 270 44.70 -12.73 -9.33
N ALA A 271 45.98 -13.13 -9.29
CA ALA A 271 47.08 -12.20 -9.10
C ALA A 271 47.17 -11.16 -10.23
N LEU A 272 47.05 -11.60 -11.49
CA LEU A 272 47.01 -10.71 -12.64
C LEU A 272 45.84 -9.71 -12.56
N ARG A 273 44.64 -10.17 -12.18
CA ARG A 273 43.47 -9.30 -12.03
C ARG A 273 43.61 -8.32 -10.87
N ILE A 274 44.16 -8.74 -9.72
CA ILE A 274 44.49 -7.84 -8.60
C ILE A 274 45.43 -6.73 -9.07
N MET A 275 46.51 -7.08 -9.76
CA MET A 275 47.48 -6.11 -10.27
C MET A 275 46.86 -5.15 -11.29
N LYS A 276 46.04 -5.69 -12.21
CA LYS A 276 45.31 -4.89 -13.20
C LYS A 276 44.43 -3.84 -12.52
N ARG A 277 43.53 -4.27 -11.63
CA ARG A 277 42.61 -3.37 -10.90
C ARG A 277 43.37 -2.36 -10.05
N ALA A 278 44.50 -2.74 -9.47
CA ALA A 278 45.32 -1.83 -8.68
C ALA A 278 45.92 -0.70 -9.53
N VAL A 279 46.44 -1.00 -10.72
CA VAL A 279 46.97 0.02 -11.64
C VAL A 279 45.85 0.90 -12.20
N GLU A 280 44.66 0.34 -12.45
CA GLU A 280 43.48 1.12 -12.86
C GLU A 280 43.00 2.08 -11.76
N ALA A 281 42.97 1.62 -10.50
CA ALA A 281 42.57 2.44 -9.36
C ALA A 281 43.62 3.48 -8.96
N ALA A 282 44.91 3.21 -9.20
CA ALA A 282 46.02 4.12 -8.94
C ALA A 282 47.00 4.16 -10.14
N PRO A 283 46.72 4.94 -11.21
CA PRO A 283 47.55 4.95 -12.41
C PRO A 283 49.02 5.34 -12.16
N GLY A 284 49.27 6.16 -11.13
CA GLY A 284 50.62 6.53 -10.70
C GLY A 284 51.45 5.38 -10.12
N LEU A 285 50.81 4.31 -9.64
CA LEU A 285 51.47 3.17 -8.97
C LEU A 285 52.56 2.53 -9.84
N ALA A 286 52.33 2.45 -11.15
CA ALA A 286 53.22 1.80 -12.11
C ALA A 286 53.86 2.77 -13.10
N ALA A 287 53.85 4.07 -12.80
CA ALA A 287 54.36 5.13 -13.68
C ALA A 287 53.86 5.02 -15.14
N GLY A 288 52.59 4.64 -15.33
CA GLY A 288 51.96 4.50 -16.64
C GLY A 288 52.34 3.25 -17.45
N LYS A 289 53.17 2.34 -16.91
CA LYS A 289 53.63 1.13 -17.64
C LYS A 289 52.69 -0.08 -17.54
N GLY A 290 51.48 0.11 -17.02
CA GLY A 290 50.56 -0.99 -16.77
C GLY A 290 51.09 -1.95 -15.70
N ILE A 291 50.69 -3.23 -15.77
CA ILE A 291 51.11 -4.27 -14.81
C ILE A 291 52.63 -4.46 -14.82
N GLU A 292 53.29 -4.33 -15.98
CA GLU A 292 54.74 -4.49 -16.14
C GLU A 292 55.57 -3.45 -15.35
N GLY A 293 54.95 -2.34 -14.93
CA GLY A 293 55.59 -1.35 -14.06
C GLY A 293 55.62 -1.74 -12.58
N LEU A 294 54.97 -2.83 -12.19
CA LEU A 294 54.94 -3.31 -10.81
C LEU A 294 56.15 -4.17 -10.49
N SER A 295 56.94 -3.75 -9.50
CA SER A 295 58.04 -4.55 -8.95
C SER A 295 57.52 -5.47 -7.85
N VAL A 296 57.07 -6.66 -8.24
CA VAL A 296 56.54 -7.67 -7.31
C VAL A 296 57.62 -8.16 -6.35
N ILE A 297 57.27 -8.24 -5.07
CA ILE A 297 58.07 -8.87 -4.01
C ILE A 297 57.60 -10.31 -3.81
N ARG A 298 56.29 -10.52 -3.66
CA ARG A 298 55.68 -11.86 -3.51
C ARG A 298 54.18 -11.84 -3.75
N HIS A 299 53.64 -13.02 -4.04
CA HIS A 299 52.21 -13.34 -3.94
C HIS A 299 51.95 -14.00 -2.58
N GLY A 300 50.77 -13.78 -2.00
CA GLY A 300 50.42 -14.38 -0.71
C GLY A 300 48.94 -14.67 -0.59
N VAL A 301 48.62 -15.68 0.22
CA VAL A 301 47.25 -16.04 0.57
C VAL A 301 47.14 -16.21 2.08
N GLY A 302 46.17 -15.54 2.68
CA GLY A 302 45.77 -15.76 4.06
C GLY A 302 44.30 -16.15 4.14
N LEU A 303 43.93 -16.88 5.19
CA LEU A 303 42.54 -17.22 5.48
C LEU A 303 42.04 -16.33 6.62
N ARG A 304 41.12 -15.41 6.33
CA ARG A 304 40.49 -14.59 7.39
C ARG A 304 39.66 -15.52 8.28
N PRO A 305 39.78 -15.45 9.61
CA PRO A 305 38.98 -16.27 10.53
C PRO A 305 37.56 -15.73 10.67
N TRP A 306 36.75 -15.95 9.63
CA TRP A 306 35.36 -15.50 9.62
C TRP A 306 34.52 -16.41 10.50
N ARG A 307 33.58 -15.81 11.25
CA ARG A 307 32.66 -16.52 12.14
C ARG A 307 31.25 -16.08 11.81
N LYS A 308 30.37 -17.04 11.54
CA LYS A 308 28.95 -16.76 11.27
C LYS A 308 28.27 -16.22 12.52
N ASP A 309 27.64 -15.05 12.44
CA ASP A 309 26.88 -14.50 13.58
C ASP A 309 25.51 -15.18 13.69
N GLU A 310 25.26 -15.90 14.80
CA GLU A 310 23.97 -16.53 15.08
C GLU A 310 22.84 -15.50 15.29
N ARG A 311 23.16 -14.28 15.77
CA ARG A 311 22.17 -13.19 15.94
C ARG A 311 21.65 -12.66 14.60
N GLU A 312 22.42 -12.79 13.53
CA GLU A 312 21.99 -12.44 12.17
C GLU A 312 20.91 -13.41 11.65
N ARG A 313 20.95 -14.69 12.07
CA ARG A 313 19.93 -15.70 11.71
C ARG A 313 18.58 -15.40 12.37
N GLU A 314 18.57 -14.98 13.63
CA GLU A 314 17.34 -14.60 14.35
C GLU A 314 16.79 -13.25 13.88
N ARG A 315 17.64 -12.25 13.65
CA ARG A 315 17.24 -10.95 13.07
C ARG A 315 16.66 -11.11 11.66
N LYS A 316 17.27 -11.93 10.79
CA LYS A 316 16.73 -12.25 9.45
C LYS A 316 15.37 -12.95 9.53
N ARG A 317 15.14 -13.83 10.50
CA ARG A 317 13.85 -14.51 10.67
C ARG A 317 12.74 -13.56 11.14
N ALA A 318 13.06 -12.61 12.03
CA ALA A 318 12.13 -11.58 12.49
C ALA A 318 11.83 -10.50 11.43
N SER A 319 12.85 -10.07 10.66
CA SER A 319 12.66 -9.18 9.50
C SER A 319 11.81 -9.86 8.42
N LEU A 320 12.05 -11.14 8.11
CA LEU A 320 11.26 -11.84 7.08
C LEU A 320 9.75 -11.86 7.40
N ILE A 321 9.38 -12.05 8.66
CA ILE A 321 7.96 -12.03 9.09
C ILE A 321 7.40 -10.61 8.99
N THR A 322 8.18 -9.61 9.41
CA THR A 322 7.76 -8.20 9.37
C THR A 322 7.62 -7.70 7.93
N ASP A 323 8.55 -8.07 7.06
CA ASP A 323 8.55 -7.74 5.63
C ASP A 323 7.45 -8.49 4.88
N LEU A 324 7.18 -9.76 5.25
CA LEU A 324 6.04 -10.51 4.73
C LEU A 324 4.71 -9.90 5.16
N MET A 325 4.57 -9.49 6.43
CA MET A 325 3.37 -8.81 6.91
C MET A 325 3.18 -7.45 6.23
N ALA A 326 4.24 -6.65 6.10
CA ALA A 326 4.20 -5.38 5.39
C ALA A 326 3.84 -5.58 3.91
N SER A 327 4.39 -6.60 3.26
CA SER A 327 4.08 -6.98 1.88
C SER A 327 2.63 -7.44 1.72
N LEU A 328 2.11 -8.26 2.65
CA LEU A 328 0.71 -8.70 2.65
C LEU A 328 -0.26 -7.56 2.91
N ILE A 329 0.05 -6.66 3.86
CA ILE A 329 -0.76 -5.45 4.12
C ILE A 329 -0.76 -4.54 2.89
N LYS A 330 0.40 -4.35 2.25
CA LYS A 330 0.52 -3.56 1.02
C LYS A 330 -0.27 -4.20 -0.12
N PHE A 331 -0.13 -5.51 -0.32
CA PHE A 331 -0.89 -6.28 -1.31
C PHE A 331 -2.40 -6.18 -1.09
N ALA A 332 -2.87 -6.42 0.14
CA ALA A 332 -4.28 -6.30 0.50
C ALA A 332 -4.80 -4.87 0.28
N SER A 333 -4.00 -3.86 0.67
CA SER A 333 -4.30 -2.45 0.43
C SER A 333 -4.36 -2.11 -1.06
N ASP A 334 -3.46 -2.65 -1.88
CA ASP A 334 -3.45 -2.42 -3.32
C ASP A 334 -4.63 -3.09 -4.01
N VAL A 335 -4.99 -4.31 -3.60
CA VAL A 335 -6.20 -4.99 -4.06
C VAL A 335 -7.48 -4.24 -3.66
N ALA A 336 -7.59 -3.81 -2.40
CA ALA A 336 -8.76 -3.11 -1.88
C ALA A 336 -8.96 -1.71 -2.52
N ASN A 337 -7.88 -1.02 -2.87
CA ASN A 337 -7.92 0.32 -3.45
C ASN A 337 -7.94 0.35 -4.99
N GLY A 338 -7.93 -0.80 -5.66
CA GLY A 338 -7.97 -0.84 -7.13
C GLY A 338 -6.60 -0.65 -7.80
N ARG A 339 -5.51 -0.77 -7.04
CA ARG A 339 -4.12 -0.62 -7.53
C ARG A 339 -3.50 -1.93 -8.00
N HIS A 340 -4.17 -3.07 -7.75
CA HIS A 340 -3.71 -4.39 -8.18
C HIS A 340 -4.61 -5.00 -9.27
N ALA A 341 -4.05 -5.85 -10.13
CA ALA A 341 -4.80 -6.50 -11.21
C ALA A 341 -5.98 -7.36 -10.72
N LEU A 342 -5.89 -7.90 -9.49
CA LEU A 342 -6.95 -8.70 -8.88
C LEU A 342 -8.19 -7.89 -8.49
N SER A 343 -8.05 -6.58 -8.33
CA SER A 343 -9.15 -5.69 -7.93
C SER A 343 -10.36 -5.76 -8.86
N LYS A 344 -10.15 -6.05 -10.15
CA LYS A 344 -11.22 -6.20 -11.14
C LYS A 344 -12.13 -7.41 -10.90
N PHE A 345 -11.66 -8.41 -10.15
CA PHE A 345 -12.44 -9.60 -9.83
C PHE A 345 -13.31 -9.43 -8.59
N ILE A 346 -13.08 -8.41 -7.76
CA ILE A 346 -13.87 -8.17 -6.54
C ILE A 346 -15.36 -8.00 -6.85
N PRO A 347 -15.79 -7.12 -7.79
CA PRO A 347 -17.22 -6.97 -8.09
C PRO A 347 -17.85 -8.28 -8.58
N MET A 348 -17.15 -9.04 -9.43
CA MET A 348 -17.65 -10.32 -9.95
C MET A 348 -17.79 -11.36 -8.84
N GLY A 349 -16.80 -11.47 -7.96
CA GLY A 349 -16.85 -12.39 -6.81
C GLY A 349 -17.97 -12.03 -5.84
N LEU A 350 -18.17 -10.75 -5.53
CA LEU A 350 -19.26 -10.29 -4.68
C LEU A 350 -20.63 -10.51 -5.32
N TRP A 351 -20.78 -10.26 -6.63
CA TRP A 351 -22.02 -10.53 -7.36
C TRP A 351 -22.39 -12.02 -7.34
N LEU A 352 -21.41 -12.93 -7.53
CA LEU A 352 -21.63 -14.37 -7.43
C LEU A 352 -21.99 -14.80 -6.00
N ALA A 353 -21.30 -14.26 -4.99
CA ALA A 353 -21.61 -14.54 -3.59
C ALA A 353 -23.04 -14.13 -3.22
N ASP A 354 -23.50 -12.98 -3.72
CA ASP A 354 -24.83 -12.47 -3.45
C ASP A 354 -25.94 -13.23 -4.20
N ALA A 355 -25.62 -13.77 -5.39
CA ALA A 355 -26.52 -14.70 -6.09
C ALA A 355 -26.77 -15.97 -5.27
N VAL A 356 -25.70 -16.53 -4.67
CA VAL A 356 -25.82 -17.66 -3.73
C VAL A 356 -26.64 -17.26 -2.51
N LEU A 357 -26.41 -16.07 -1.95
CA LEU A 357 -27.18 -15.56 -0.81
C LEU A 357 -28.67 -15.42 -1.14
N CYS A 358 -29.03 -14.89 -2.31
CA CYS A 358 -30.42 -14.83 -2.76
C CYS A 358 -31.07 -16.22 -2.84
N GLY A 359 -30.36 -17.21 -3.40
CA GLY A 359 -30.83 -18.59 -3.44
C GLY A 359 -31.04 -19.18 -2.04
N LEU A 360 -30.11 -18.93 -1.12
CA LEU A 360 -30.22 -19.35 0.28
C LEU A 360 -31.39 -18.67 1.00
N ILE A 361 -31.64 -17.39 0.74
CA ILE A 361 -32.78 -16.65 1.31
C ILE A 361 -34.10 -17.24 0.83
N ILE A 362 -34.27 -17.50 -0.48
CA ILE A 362 -35.48 -18.14 -1.02
C ILE A 362 -35.67 -19.53 -0.39
N TRP A 363 -34.59 -20.28 -0.20
CA TRP A 363 -34.67 -21.62 0.37
C TRP A 363 -34.97 -21.65 1.88
N LYS A 364 -34.44 -20.69 2.65
CA LYS A 364 -34.46 -20.74 4.12
C LYS A 364 -35.42 -19.76 4.79
N VAL A 365 -35.82 -18.69 4.12
CA VAL A 365 -36.62 -17.62 4.72
C VAL A 365 -38.01 -17.59 4.10
N PRO A 366 -39.10 -17.72 4.89
CA PRO A 366 -40.46 -17.67 4.37
C PRO A 366 -40.76 -16.35 3.66
N TYR A 367 -41.54 -16.45 2.58
CA TYR A 367 -42.14 -15.30 1.91
C TYR A 367 -42.98 -14.47 2.90
N THR A 368 -42.95 -13.15 2.78
CA THR A 368 -43.74 -12.23 3.61
C THR A 368 -44.65 -11.40 2.73
N GLU A 369 -45.92 -11.76 2.70
CA GLU A 369 -46.95 -11.03 1.95
C GLU A 369 -47.15 -9.62 2.53
N ILE A 370 -47.22 -8.62 1.64
CA ILE A 370 -47.58 -7.25 2.00
C ILE A 370 -48.48 -6.67 0.91
N ASP A 371 -47.99 -6.63 -0.33
CA ASP A 371 -48.65 -5.93 -1.45
C ASP A 371 -48.82 -6.82 -2.70
N TRP A 372 -48.20 -7.99 -2.78
CA TRP A 372 -48.20 -8.81 -4.00
C TRP A 372 -49.61 -9.23 -4.37
N VAL A 373 -50.39 -9.73 -3.40
CA VAL A 373 -51.80 -10.09 -3.62
C VAL A 373 -52.59 -8.87 -4.08
N ALA A 374 -52.43 -7.71 -3.42
CA ALA A 374 -53.12 -6.49 -3.81
C ALA A 374 -52.76 -6.02 -5.23
N TYR A 375 -51.50 -6.17 -5.64
CA TYR A 375 -51.08 -5.90 -7.02
C TYR A 375 -51.81 -6.85 -7.99
N MET A 376 -51.89 -8.15 -7.69
CA MET A 376 -52.57 -9.13 -8.55
C MET A 376 -54.08 -8.88 -8.65
N GLU A 377 -54.73 -8.42 -7.57
CA GLU A 377 -56.14 -8.03 -7.57
C GLU A 377 -56.39 -6.81 -8.48
N GLN A 378 -55.52 -5.79 -8.40
CA GLN A 378 -55.58 -4.61 -9.26
C GLN A 378 -55.37 -4.98 -10.73
N ILE A 379 -54.39 -5.85 -11.03
CA ILE A 379 -54.15 -6.33 -12.40
C ILE A 379 -55.28 -7.21 -12.90
N THR A 380 -55.91 -8.01 -12.03
CA THR A 380 -57.06 -8.82 -12.39
C THR A 380 -58.20 -7.95 -12.93
N GLN A 381 -58.47 -6.80 -12.30
CA GLN A 381 -59.47 -5.84 -12.79
C GLN A 381 -59.09 -5.26 -14.16
N PHE A 382 -57.81 -4.92 -14.36
CA PHE A 382 -57.32 -4.48 -15.67
C PHE A 382 -57.49 -5.54 -16.76
N VAL A 383 -57.12 -6.79 -16.47
CA VAL A 383 -57.27 -7.91 -17.41
C VAL A 383 -58.73 -8.16 -17.77
N HIS A 384 -59.67 -7.96 -16.84
CA HIS A 384 -61.12 -8.05 -17.10
C HIS A 384 -61.72 -6.83 -17.82
N GLY A 385 -60.92 -5.82 -18.18
CA GLY A 385 -61.35 -4.70 -19.01
C GLY A 385 -61.50 -3.36 -18.29
N GLU A 386 -61.23 -3.27 -16.98
CA GLU A 386 -61.28 -1.98 -16.28
C GLU A 386 -60.15 -1.04 -16.75
N ARG A 387 -60.49 0.22 -16.99
CA ARG A 387 -59.58 1.29 -17.47
C ARG A 387 -59.73 2.59 -16.68
N ASP A 388 -60.66 2.65 -15.74
CA ASP A 388 -60.89 3.79 -14.86
C ASP A 388 -60.08 3.61 -13.55
N TYR A 389 -58.91 4.25 -13.48
CA TYR A 389 -57.96 4.13 -12.35
C TYR A 389 -58.60 4.25 -10.95
N PRO A 390 -59.48 5.22 -10.67
CA PRO A 390 -60.18 5.33 -9.40
C PRO A 390 -60.99 4.11 -8.96
N LYS A 391 -61.39 3.23 -9.89
CA LYS A 391 -62.13 1.99 -9.59
C LYS A 391 -61.22 0.79 -9.34
N MET A 392 -59.94 0.91 -9.69
CA MET A 392 -58.98 -0.18 -9.54
C MET A 392 -58.42 -0.18 -8.12
N GLU A 393 -58.74 -1.19 -7.32
CA GLU A 393 -58.28 -1.31 -5.93
C GLU A 393 -57.96 -2.75 -5.52
N GLY A 394 -57.11 -2.92 -4.51
CA GLY A 394 -56.83 -4.23 -3.91
C GLY A 394 -56.87 -4.15 -2.39
N GLY A 395 -56.52 -5.23 -1.69
CA GLY A 395 -56.56 -5.33 -0.24
C GLY A 395 -55.74 -4.26 0.50
N THR A 396 -54.72 -3.68 -0.14
CA THR A 396 -53.91 -2.57 0.43
C THR A 396 -54.31 -1.17 -0.06
N GLY A 397 -55.43 -1.07 -0.79
CA GLY A 397 -56.05 0.18 -1.22
C GLY A 397 -56.03 0.40 -2.75
N PRO A 398 -56.30 1.64 -3.20
CA PRO A 398 -56.43 1.95 -4.62
C PRO A 398 -55.11 1.84 -5.38
N LEU A 399 -55.19 1.60 -6.70
CA LEU A 399 -54.08 1.69 -7.62
C LEU A 399 -53.59 3.14 -7.70
N VAL A 400 -52.36 3.36 -7.23
CA VAL A 400 -51.69 4.68 -7.22
C VAL A 400 -50.38 4.69 -8.00
N TYR A 401 -50.18 3.69 -8.86
CA TYR A 401 -48.97 3.53 -9.65
C TYR A 401 -49.26 3.92 -11.09
N PRO A 402 -48.34 4.61 -11.80
CA PRO A 402 -48.57 4.96 -13.20
C PRO A 402 -48.61 3.74 -14.13
N ALA A 403 -48.97 3.97 -15.39
CA ALA A 403 -49.34 2.92 -16.33
C ALA A 403 -48.30 1.81 -16.56
N ALA A 404 -46.99 2.09 -16.46
CA ALA A 404 -45.98 1.05 -16.68
C ALA A 404 -46.04 -0.05 -15.61
N HIS A 405 -46.44 0.27 -14.38
CA HIS A 405 -46.70 -0.73 -13.33
C HIS A 405 -47.74 -1.75 -13.81
N VAL A 406 -48.86 -1.26 -14.35
CA VAL A 406 -49.96 -2.12 -14.82
C VAL A 406 -49.48 -3.10 -15.88
N TYR A 407 -48.71 -2.63 -16.87
CA TYR A 407 -48.20 -3.51 -17.93
C TYR A 407 -47.16 -4.53 -17.44
N ILE A 408 -46.21 -4.10 -16.59
CA ILE A 408 -45.20 -5.01 -16.03
C ILE A 408 -45.87 -6.10 -15.20
N TYR A 409 -46.78 -5.72 -14.31
CA TYR A 409 -47.47 -6.65 -13.44
C TYR A 409 -48.50 -7.50 -14.19
N THR A 410 -49.03 -7.05 -15.33
CA THR A 410 -49.79 -7.92 -16.27
C THR A 410 -48.91 -9.04 -16.82
N GLY A 411 -47.65 -8.75 -17.18
CA GLY A 411 -46.69 -9.78 -17.56
C GLY A 411 -46.44 -10.79 -16.43
N LEU A 412 -46.19 -10.29 -15.21
CA LEU A 412 -45.98 -11.13 -14.03
C LEU A 412 -47.22 -11.98 -13.70
N TYR A 413 -48.41 -11.42 -13.82
CA TYR A 413 -49.68 -12.09 -13.61
C TYR A 413 -49.79 -13.36 -14.48
N TYR A 414 -49.49 -13.26 -15.78
CA TYR A 414 -49.53 -14.42 -16.66
C TYR A 414 -48.41 -15.44 -16.39
N LEU A 415 -47.20 -14.97 -16.08
CA LEU A 415 -46.06 -15.85 -15.78
C LEU A 415 -46.26 -16.66 -14.49
N THR A 416 -46.86 -16.05 -13.46
CA THR A 416 -46.97 -16.62 -12.11
C THR A 416 -48.31 -17.29 -11.82
N LYS A 417 -48.99 -17.79 -12.87
CA LYS A 417 -50.33 -18.41 -12.75
C LYS A 417 -51.30 -17.51 -11.97
N LYS A 418 -51.47 -16.27 -12.45
CA LYS A 418 -52.32 -15.23 -11.85
C LYS A 418 -51.85 -14.77 -10.46
N GLY A 419 -50.55 -14.87 -10.17
CA GLY A 419 -49.97 -14.48 -8.88
C GLY A 419 -49.89 -15.58 -7.83
N THR A 420 -50.35 -16.80 -8.13
CA THR A 420 -50.38 -17.93 -7.16
C THR A 420 -49.04 -18.65 -7.05
N ASP A 421 -48.19 -18.58 -8.08
CA ASP A 421 -46.84 -19.16 -8.06
C ASP A 421 -45.84 -18.20 -7.39
N ILE A 422 -45.89 -18.16 -6.05
CA ILE A 422 -45.06 -17.27 -5.24
C ILE A 422 -43.57 -17.60 -5.38
N LEU A 423 -43.21 -18.88 -5.49
CA LEU A 423 -41.82 -19.28 -5.66
C LEU A 423 -41.24 -18.72 -6.96
N LEU A 424 -41.98 -18.82 -8.07
CA LEU A 424 -41.57 -18.21 -9.32
C LEU A 424 -41.48 -16.68 -9.21
N ALA A 425 -42.42 -16.03 -8.51
CA ALA A 425 -42.34 -14.60 -8.25
C ALA A 425 -41.03 -14.22 -7.50
N GLN A 426 -40.69 -14.94 -6.43
CA GLN A 426 -39.44 -14.71 -5.70
C GLN A 426 -38.20 -14.92 -6.57
N GLN A 427 -38.20 -15.93 -7.44
CA GLN A 427 -37.11 -16.17 -8.40
C GLN A 427 -36.97 -15.02 -9.40
N LEU A 428 -38.08 -14.53 -9.97
CA LEU A 428 -38.08 -13.39 -10.89
C LEU A 428 -37.56 -12.12 -10.21
N PHE A 429 -37.96 -11.87 -8.95
CA PHE A 429 -37.46 -10.74 -8.18
C PHE A 429 -36.00 -10.89 -7.74
N ALA A 430 -35.51 -12.11 -7.50
CA ALA A 430 -34.09 -12.36 -7.29
C ALA A 430 -33.28 -12.10 -8.57
N VAL A 431 -33.78 -12.49 -9.74
CA VAL A 431 -33.16 -12.12 -11.03
C VAL A 431 -33.15 -10.61 -11.22
N LEU A 432 -34.27 -9.93 -10.92
CA LEU A 432 -34.34 -8.47 -10.95
C LEU A 432 -33.34 -7.82 -9.97
N TYR A 433 -33.20 -8.36 -8.76
CA TYR A 433 -32.21 -7.91 -7.79
C TYR A 433 -30.78 -8.04 -8.33
N MET A 434 -30.41 -9.23 -8.81
CA MET A 434 -29.07 -9.50 -9.33
C MET A 434 -28.76 -8.66 -10.58
N ALA A 435 -29.75 -8.46 -11.46
CA ALA A 435 -29.61 -7.58 -12.61
C ALA A 435 -29.40 -6.12 -12.17
N THR A 436 -30.16 -5.65 -11.18
CA THR A 436 -30.01 -4.30 -10.64
C THR A 436 -28.66 -4.12 -9.96
N LEU A 437 -28.23 -5.06 -9.12
CA LEU A 437 -26.92 -5.05 -8.47
C LEU A 437 -25.78 -5.03 -9.50
N GLY A 438 -25.89 -5.83 -10.57
CA GLY A 438 -24.93 -5.82 -11.67
C GLY A 438 -24.80 -4.43 -12.31
N VAL A 439 -25.94 -3.79 -12.61
CA VAL A 439 -25.95 -2.41 -13.14
C VAL A 439 -25.37 -1.41 -12.14
N VAL A 440 -25.70 -1.52 -10.84
CA VAL A 440 -25.15 -0.68 -9.77
C VAL A 440 -23.63 -0.82 -9.71
N MET A 441 -23.09 -2.05 -9.68
CA MET A 441 -21.65 -2.31 -9.65
C MET A 441 -20.94 -1.77 -10.90
N LEU A 442 -21.57 -1.89 -12.08
CA LEU A 442 -21.04 -1.28 -13.32
C LEU A 442 -21.02 0.25 -13.23
N CYS A 443 -22.05 0.87 -12.64
CA CYS A 443 -22.09 2.31 -12.41
C CYS A 443 -20.99 2.79 -11.46
N TYR A 444 -20.80 2.08 -10.34
CA TYR A 444 -19.72 2.31 -9.37
C TYR A 444 -18.34 2.18 -10.04
N TRP A 445 -18.14 1.13 -10.83
CA TRP A 445 -16.89 0.89 -11.54
C TRP A 445 -16.60 2.01 -12.55
N LYS A 446 -17.61 2.43 -13.32
CA LYS A 446 -17.48 3.53 -14.30
C LYS A 446 -17.21 4.88 -13.63
N ALA A 447 -17.73 5.09 -12.42
CA ALA A 447 -17.46 6.26 -11.59
C ALA A 447 -16.11 6.21 -10.85
N LYS A 448 -15.30 5.16 -11.07
CA LYS A 448 -13.99 4.93 -10.43
C LYS A 448 -14.05 4.85 -8.91
N VAL A 449 -15.11 4.23 -8.37
CA VAL A 449 -15.20 3.93 -6.94
C VAL A 449 -14.22 2.79 -6.60
N PRO A 450 -13.43 2.89 -5.52
CA PRO A 450 -12.47 1.85 -5.15
C PRO A 450 -13.18 0.55 -4.72
N PRO A 451 -12.58 -0.62 -4.98
CA PRO A 451 -13.17 -1.92 -4.68
C PRO A 451 -13.58 -2.12 -3.22
N TYR A 452 -12.91 -1.50 -2.25
CA TYR A 452 -13.26 -1.66 -0.82
C TYR A 452 -14.67 -1.16 -0.46
N ILE A 453 -15.31 -0.34 -1.32
CA ILE A 453 -16.71 0.10 -1.12
C ILE A 453 -17.71 -0.97 -1.58
N PHE A 454 -17.36 -1.82 -2.53
CA PHE A 454 -18.28 -2.79 -3.15
C PHE A 454 -18.91 -3.80 -2.17
N PRO A 455 -18.22 -4.27 -1.10
CA PRO A 455 -18.86 -5.10 -0.09
C PRO A 455 -20.13 -4.47 0.51
N LEU A 456 -20.19 -3.15 0.68
CA LEU A 456 -21.38 -2.46 1.22
C LEU A 456 -22.62 -2.58 0.30
N LEU A 457 -22.45 -2.99 -0.95
CA LEU A 457 -23.54 -3.13 -1.92
C LEU A 457 -24.34 -4.42 -1.76
N ILE A 458 -23.76 -5.44 -1.09
CA ILE A 458 -24.37 -6.76 -0.93
C ILE A 458 -24.80 -7.06 0.52
N LEU A 459 -24.35 -6.24 1.48
CA LEU A 459 -24.56 -6.52 2.91
C LEU A 459 -25.93 -6.08 3.46
N SER A 460 -26.85 -5.62 2.61
CA SER A 460 -28.14 -5.10 3.07
C SER A 460 -29.18 -6.20 3.25
N LYS A 461 -29.55 -6.47 4.51
CA LYS A 461 -30.67 -7.37 4.85
C LYS A 461 -32.00 -6.80 4.36
N ARG A 462 -32.22 -5.48 4.56
CA ARG A 462 -33.49 -4.85 4.21
C ARG A 462 -33.73 -4.90 2.70
N LEU A 463 -32.70 -4.67 1.90
CA LEU A 463 -32.80 -4.64 0.44
C LEU A 463 -33.16 -6.02 -0.13
N HIS A 464 -32.49 -7.08 0.32
CA HIS A 464 -32.86 -8.46 -0.02
C HIS A 464 -34.32 -8.76 0.33
N SER A 465 -34.76 -8.29 1.49
CA SER A 465 -36.13 -8.49 1.95
C SER A 465 -37.17 -7.71 1.12
N VAL A 466 -36.81 -6.55 0.58
CA VAL A 466 -37.68 -5.74 -0.31
C VAL A 466 -37.86 -6.41 -1.68
N PHE A 467 -36.77 -6.92 -2.26
CA PHE A 467 -36.81 -7.61 -3.56
C PHE A 467 -37.39 -9.01 -3.42
N VAL A 468 -36.71 -9.89 -2.68
CA VAL A 468 -36.90 -11.35 -2.76
C VAL A 468 -38.04 -11.84 -1.85
N LEU A 469 -38.28 -11.19 -0.72
CA LEU A 469 -39.27 -11.67 0.27
C LEU A 469 -40.60 -10.92 0.22
N ARG A 470 -40.65 -9.73 -0.37
CA ARG A 470 -41.87 -8.90 -0.47
C ARG A 470 -42.30 -8.62 -1.90
N CYS A 471 -41.41 -8.77 -2.89
CA CYS A 471 -41.70 -8.55 -4.30
C CYS A 471 -42.32 -7.15 -4.58
N PHE A 472 -41.77 -6.10 -3.96
CA PHE A 472 -42.34 -4.74 -4.08
C PHE A 472 -42.15 -4.12 -5.48
N ASN A 473 -43.13 -3.33 -5.91
CA ASN A 473 -43.06 -2.57 -7.17
C ASN A 473 -41.84 -1.64 -7.27
N ASP A 474 -41.37 -1.08 -6.14
CA ASP A 474 -40.20 -0.21 -6.06
C ASP A 474 -38.92 -0.86 -6.63
N CYS A 475 -38.84 -2.18 -6.70
CA CYS A 475 -37.72 -2.91 -7.29
C CYS A 475 -37.53 -2.61 -8.78
N PHE A 476 -38.62 -2.56 -9.54
CA PHE A 476 -38.58 -2.23 -10.98
C PHE A 476 -38.22 -0.76 -11.19
N ALA A 477 -38.80 0.14 -10.39
CA ALA A 477 -38.48 1.56 -10.44
C ALA A 477 -37.00 1.84 -10.12
N ALA A 478 -36.45 1.17 -9.10
CA ALA A 478 -35.03 1.23 -8.77
C ALA A 478 -34.15 0.66 -9.90
N PHE A 479 -34.52 -0.48 -10.50
CA PHE A 479 -33.82 -1.04 -11.65
C PHE A 479 -33.70 -0.04 -12.79
N PHE A 480 -34.83 0.55 -13.21
CA PHE A 480 -34.85 1.52 -14.31
C PHE A 480 -34.11 2.82 -13.98
N LEU A 481 -34.12 3.26 -12.72
CA LEU A 481 -33.30 4.39 -12.26
C LEU A 481 -31.81 4.10 -12.45
N TRP A 482 -31.32 2.95 -11.97
CA TRP A 482 -29.92 2.56 -12.10
C TRP A 482 -29.52 2.30 -13.57
N LEU A 483 -30.42 1.73 -14.37
CA LEU A 483 -30.22 1.53 -15.80
C LEU A 483 -30.11 2.85 -16.56
N SER A 484 -30.92 3.85 -16.19
CA SER A 484 -30.80 5.20 -16.72
C SER A 484 -29.44 5.83 -16.42
N ILE A 485 -29.01 5.77 -15.16
CA ILE A 485 -27.67 6.22 -14.73
C ILE A 485 -26.59 5.55 -15.59
N TYR A 486 -26.63 4.23 -15.73
CA TYR A 486 -25.65 3.47 -16.50
C TYR A 486 -25.56 3.94 -17.96
N PHE A 487 -26.68 4.13 -18.64
CA PHE A 487 -26.69 4.59 -20.03
C PHE A 487 -26.26 6.05 -20.16
N PHE A 488 -26.62 6.92 -19.22
CA PHE A 488 -26.11 8.30 -19.19
C PHE A 488 -24.60 8.33 -18.98
N GLN A 489 -24.02 7.50 -18.10
CA GLN A 489 -22.57 7.40 -17.93
C GLN A 489 -21.84 6.92 -19.20
N ARG A 490 -22.54 6.19 -20.08
CA ARG A 490 -22.06 5.76 -21.40
C ARG A 490 -22.42 6.74 -22.52
N ARG A 491 -23.06 7.87 -22.22
CA ARG A 491 -23.53 8.87 -23.20
C ARG A 491 -24.56 8.31 -24.19
N VAL A 492 -25.23 7.21 -23.86
CA VAL A 492 -26.34 6.65 -24.65
C VAL A 492 -27.63 7.33 -24.19
N TRP A 493 -27.73 8.64 -24.48
CA TRP A 493 -28.73 9.53 -23.88
C TRP A 493 -30.18 9.12 -24.13
N THR A 494 -30.50 8.70 -25.36
CA THR A 494 -31.87 8.28 -25.71
C THR A 494 -32.31 7.07 -24.90
N VAL A 495 -31.47 6.03 -24.82
CA VAL A 495 -31.80 4.81 -24.07
C VAL A 495 -31.87 5.11 -22.56
N GLY A 496 -30.99 5.97 -22.04
CA GLY A 496 -31.05 6.41 -20.64
C GLY A 496 -32.32 7.19 -20.31
N ALA A 497 -32.79 8.04 -21.21
CA ALA A 497 -34.04 8.78 -21.06
C ALA A 497 -35.27 7.86 -21.15
N LEU A 498 -35.25 6.88 -22.07
CA LEU A 498 -36.29 5.86 -22.18
C LEU A 498 -36.37 4.97 -20.92
N ALA A 499 -35.23 4.50 -20.42
CA ALA A 499 -35.17 3.74 -19.17
C ALA A 499 -35.72 4.57 -18.00
N TYR A 500 -35.33 5.83 -17.89
CA TYR A 500 -35.82 6.72 -16.84
C TYR A 500 -37.33 6.93 -16.89
N THR A 501 -37.89 7.25 -18.07
CA THR A 501 -39.34 7.47 -18.20
C THR A 501 -40.12 6.19 -17.94
N ILE A 502 -39.63 5.01 -18.36
CA ILE A 502 -40.27 3.74 -18.00
C ILE A 502 -40.31 3.57 -16.48
N GLY A 503 -39.18 3.79 -15.79
CA GLY A 503 -39.13 3.74 -14.33
C GLY A 503 -40.09 4.73 -13.64
N LEU A 504 -40.18 5.96 -14.17
CA LEU A 504 -41.14 6.96 -13.70
C LEU A 504 -42.58 6.48 -13.90
N GLY A 505 -42.84 5.77 -14.99
CA GLY A 505 -44.10 5.09 -15.26
C GLY A 505 -44.40 3.91 -14.33
N VAL A 506 -43.42 3.42 -13.57
CA VAL A 506 -43.61 2.36 -12.56
C VAL A 506 -43.93 2.96 -11.20
N LYS A 507 -43.20 4.01 -10.80
CA LYS A 507 -43.38 4.67 -9.51
C LYS A 507 -43.03 6.16 -9.61
N MET A 508 -43.94 7.00 -9.13
CA MET A 508 -43.78 8.45 -9.07
C MET A 508 -42.59 8.93 -8.21
N SER A 509 -42.02 8.08 -7.34
CA SER A 509 -40.82 8.41 -6.53
C SER A 509 -39.64 8.87 -7.39
N LEU A 510 -39.57 8.48 -8.66
CA LEU A 510 -38.52 8.96 -9.57
C LEU A 510 -38.67 10.46 -9.89
N LEU A 511 -39.82 11.10 -9.65
CA LEU A 511 -39.93 12.57 -9.74
C LEU A 511 -38.91 13.30 -8.86
N LEU A 512 -38.48 12.69 -7.75
CA LEU A 512 -37.43 13.24 -6.88
C LEU A 512 -36.09 13.42 -7.61
N VAL A 513 -35.84 12.63 -8.66
CA VAL A 513 -34.60 12.63 -9.45
C VAL A 513 -34.71 13.50 -10.71
N LEU A 514 -35.94 13.84 -11.13
CA LEU A 514 -36.21 14.52 -12.40
C LEU A 514 -35.44 15.84 -12.58
N PRO A 515 -35.33 16.72 -11.56
CA PRO A 515 -34.54 17.95 -11.70
C PRO A 515 -33.09 17.70 -12.11
N ALA A 516 -32.46 16.66 -11.55
CA ALA A 516 -31.09 16.29 -11.92
C ALA A 516 -31.01 15.68 -13.31
N VAL A 517 -32.00 14.87 -13.73
CA VAL A 517 -32.05 14.32 -15.10
C VAL A 517 -32.12 15.43 -16.14
N VAL A 518 -32.98 16.44 -15.91
CA VAL A 518 -33.10 17.60 -16.80
C VAL A 518 -31.75 18.30 -16.96
N ILE A 519 -31.03 18.52 -15.86
CA ILE A 519 -29.71 19.18 -15.88
C ILE A 519 -28.64 18.31 -16.53
N VAL A 520 -28.62 17.01 -16.25
CA VAL A 520 -27.70 16.06 -16.88
C VAL A 520 -27.91 16.02 -18.40
N LEU A 521 -29.16 16.01 -18.87
CA LEU A 521 -29.46 16.06 -20.30
C LEU A 521 -29.10 17.41 -20.91
N PHE A 522 -29.41 18.52 -20.23
CA PHE A 522 -29.08 19.87 -20.67
C PHE A 522 -27.57 20.05 -20.88
N LEU A 523 -26.75 19.69 -19.88
CA LEU A 523 -25.30 19.80 -19.97
C LEU A 523 -24.66 18.69 -20.82
N GLY A 524 -25.27 17.50 -20.87
CA GLY A 524 -24.70 16.32 -21.53
C GLY A 524 -25.00 16.25 -23.03
N ARG A 525 -26.17 16.73 -23.46
CA ARG A 525 -26.63 16.63 -24.86
C ARG A 525 -26.80 17.98 -25.54
N GLY A 526 -26.72 19.08 -24.80
CA GLY A 526 -26.98 20.44 -25.28
C GLY A 526 -28.47 20.82 -25.21
N PHE A 527 -28.78 22.11 -25.36
CA PHE A 527 -30.12 22.64 -25.09
C PHE A 527 -31.21 21.99 -25.95
N LYS A 528 -31.05 22.02 -27.28
CA LYS A 528 -32.02 21.44 -28.23
C LYS A 528 -32.16 19.92 -28.05
N GLY A 529 -31.03 19.25 -27.81
CA GLY A 529 -31.01 17.80 -27.61
C GLY A 529 -31.73 17.37 -26.33
N ALA A 530 -31.56 18.12 -25.25
CA ALA A 530 -32.29 17.91 -24.00
C ALA A 530 -33.80 18.09 -24.19
N LEU A 531 -34.25 19.15 -24.87
CA LEU A 531 -35.68 19.37 -25.16
C LEU A 531 -36.28 18.20 -25.95
N ARG A 532 -35.58 17.70 -26.98
CA ARG A 532 -36.04 16.53 -27.75
C ARG A 532 -36.19 15.28 -26.88
N LEU A 533 -35.25 15.02 -25.98
CA LEU A 533 -35.30 13.86 -25.10
C LEU A 533 -36.37 14.00 -24.02
N LEU A 534 -36.56 15.19 -23.45
CA LEU A 534 -37.65 15.47 -22.52
C LEU A 534 -39.01 15.31 -23.20
N TRP A 535 -39.15 15.79 -24.43
CA TRP A 535 -40.37 15.57 -25.22
C TRP A 535 -40.62 14.09 -25.49
N LEU A 536 -39.58 13.33 -25.86
CA LEU A 536 -39.68 11.88 -26.02
C LEU A 536 -40.13 11.19 -24.72
N MET A 537 -39.61 11.61 -23.56
CA MET A 537 -40.05 11.07 -22.27
C MET A 537 -41.54 11.31 -22.02
N VAL A 538 -42.06 12.50 -22.37
CA VAL A 538 -43.49 12.84 -22.29
C VAL A 538 -44.32 11.99 -23.25
N GLN A 539 -43.87 11.82 -24.50
CA GLN A 539 -44.55 10.97 -25.49
C GLN A 539 -44.70 9.54 -24.99
N VAL A 540 -43.67 8.96 -24.37
CA VAL A 540 -43.74 7.61 -23.80
C VAL A 540 -44.74 7.54 -22.64
N GLN A 541 -44.76 8.53 -21.74
CA GLN A 541 -45.76 8.57 -20.66
C GLN A 541 -47.19 8.64 -21.20
N LEU A 542 -47.42 9.48 -22.21
CA LEU A 542 -48.73 9.60 -22.86
C LEU A 542 -49.12 8.29 -23.54
N LEU A 543 -48.19 7.66 -24.26
CA LEU A 543 -48.41 6.38 -24.95
C LEU A 543 -48.83 5.27 -23.97
N LEU A 544 -48.10 5.12 -22.87
CA LEU A 544 -48.43 4.14 -21.83
C LEU A 544 -49.79 4.43 -21.19
N ALA A 545 -50.13 5.70 -21.03
CA ALA A 545 -51.36 6.15 -20.41
C ALA A 545 -52.60 6.08 -21.33
N VAL A 546 -52.44 5.87 -22.65
CA VAL A 546 -53.53 5.95 -23.65
C VAL A 546 -54.82 5.28 -23.18
N PRO A 547 -54.84 4.00 -22.76
CA PRO A 547 -56.09 3.32 -22.41
C PRO A 547 -56.84 3.96 -21.22
N PHE A 548 -56.10 4.62 -20.33
CA PHE A 548 -56.63 5.20 -19.10
C PHE A 548 -57.06 6.66 -19.32
N ILE A 549 -56.29 7.43 -20.10
CA ILE A 549 -56.62 8.83 -20.40
C ILE A 549 -57.84 8.95 -21.31
N THR A 550 -58.04 8.01 -22.24
CA THR A 550 -59.24 7.98 -23.09
C THR A 550 -60.50 7.65 -22.30
N THR A 551 -60.36 6.94 -21.19
CA THR A 551 -61.48 6.55 -20.31
C THR A 551 -61.76 7.63 -19.27
N ASN A 552 -60.74 8.05 -18.52
CA ASN A 552 -60.83 9.05 -17.48
C ASN A 552 -59.46 9.71 -17.20
N TRP A 553 -59.06 10.70 -18.01
CA TRP A 553 -57.77 11.38 -17.85
C TRP A 553 -57.59 12.07 -16.48
N ARG A 554 -58.66 12.61 -15.90
CA ARG A 554 -58.62 13.24 -14.57
C ARG A 554 -58.39 12.20 -13.47
N GLY A 555 -59.08 11.07 -13.56
CA GLY A 555 -58.91 9.94 -12.65
C GLY A 555 -57.51 9.32 -12.74
N TYR A 556 -56.99 9.15 -13.95
CA TYR A 556 -55.62 8.68 -14.18
C TYR A 556 -54.59 9.62 -13.55
N LEU A 557 -54.60 10.92 -13.90
CA LEU A 557 -53.62 11.86 -13.35
C LEU A 557 -53.74 12.04 -11.84
N GLY A 558 -54.97 12.04 -11.31
CA GLY A 558 -55.22 12.19 -9.87
C GLY A 558 -54.75 10.99 -9.03
N ARG A 559 -54.79 9.77 -9.58
CA ARG A 559 -54.38 8.54 -8.87
C ARG A 559 -52.94 8.11 -9.17
N ALA A 560 -52.52 8.13 -10.44
CA ALA A 560 -51.16 7.72 -10.85
C ALA A 560 -50.06 8.61 -10.25
N PHE A 561 -50.38 9.88 -9.98
CA PHE A 561 -49.49 10.86 -9.35
C PHE A 561 -50.18 11.53 -8.16
N GLU A 562 -50.75 10.73 -7.25
CA GLU A 562 -51.53 11.20 -6.10
C GLU A 562 -50.66 11.94 -5.07
N LEU A 563 -50.47 13.25 -5.25
CA LEU A 563 -49.68 14.12 -4.37
C LEU A 563 -50.38 14.44 -3.04
N SER A 564 -51.68 14.20 -2.93
CA SER A 564 -52.48 14.46 -1.73
C SER A 564 -52.47 13.30 -0.73
N ARG A 565 -51.98 12.11 -1.12
CA ARG A 565 -52.03 10.91 -0.29
C ARG A 565 -51.25 11.12 1.01
N GLN A 566 -51.91 10.82 2.12
CA GLN A 566 -51.29 10.80 3.43
C GLN A 566 -51.11 9.35 3.87
N PHE A 567 -49.86 8.96 4.11
CA PHE A 567 -49.56 7.64 4.66
C PHE A 567 -49.77 7.64 6.17
N LYS A 568 -50.17 6.49 6.72
CA LYS A 568 -50.46 6.36 8.15
C LYS A 568 -49.16 6.47 8.97
N PHE A 569 -49.25 7.15 10.11
CA PHE A 569 -48.12 7.34 11.02
C PHE A 569 -47.52 6.01 11.51
N GLU A 570 -48.33 4.95 11.64
CA GLU A 570 -47.89 3.63 12.08
C GLU A 570 -46.86 2.95 11.14
N TRP A 571 -46.80 3.34 9.85
CA TRP A 571 -45.89 2.74 8.86
C TRP A 571 -44.67 3.61 8.53
N THR A 572 -44.63 4.86 9.02
CA THR A 572 -43.53 5.78 8.70
C THR A 572 -42.22 5.36 9.38
N VAL A 573 -41.10 5.44 8.64
CA VAL A 573 -39.75 5.22 9.18
C VAL A 573 -39.05 6.52 9.56
N ASN A 574 -39.53 7.66 9.08
CA ASN A 574 -39.01 8.99 9.39
C ASN A 574 -40.06 9.84 10.13
N TRP A 575 -39.57 10.85 10.85
CA TRP A 575 -40.37 11.79 11.66
C TRP A 575 -41.18 11.21 12.82
N ARG A 576 -41.01 9.92 13.17
CA ARG A 576 -41.73 9.29 14.30
C ARG A 576 -41.43 9.95 15.65
N MET A 577 -40.24 10.52 15.82
CA MET A 577 -39.85 11.26 17.02
C MET A 577 -40.66 12.53 17.27
N LEU A 578 -41.41 13.02 16.28
CA LEU A 578 -42.21 14.25 16.38
C LEU A 578 -43.66 14.02 16.85
N GLY A 579 -44.09 12.76 16.96
CA GLY A 579 -45.48 12.40 17.28
C GLY A 579 -46.45 12.52 16.09
N GLU A 580 -47.62 11.91 16.23
CA GLU A 580 -48.61 11.79 15.16
C GLU A 580 -49.26 13.14 14.80
N GLU A 581 -49.58 13.98 15.80
CA GLU A 581 -50.23 15.28 15.57
C GLU A 581 -49.40 16.19 14.66
N LEU A 582 -48.10 16.34 14.94
CA LEU A 582 -47.21 17.17 14.13
C LEU A 582 -46.99 16.55 12.74
N PHE A 583 -46.84 15.22 12.66
CA PHE A 583 -46.70 14.48 11.40
C PHE A 583 -47.92 14.63 10.47
N LEU A 584 -49.13 14.69 11.04
CA LEU A 584 -50.37 14.87 10.29
C LEU A 584 -50.66 16.34 9.94
N SER A 585 -49.95 17.29 10.55
CA SER A 585 -50.20 18.71 10.36
C SER A 585 -49.89 19.20 8.93
N ARG A 586 -50.78 20.04 8.40
CA ARG A 586 -50.60 20.68 7.09
C ARG A 586 -49.40 21.63 7.07
N GLY A 587 -49.16 22.34 8.18
CA GLY A 587 -48.01 23.25 8.33
C GLY A 587 -46.69 22.51 8.13
N PHE A 588 -46.49 21.39 8.83
CA PHE A 588 -45.29 20.56 8.68
C PHE A 588 -45.07 20.07 7.25
N SER A 589 -46.13 19.59 6.59
CA SER A 589 -46.06 19.15 5.19
C SER A 589 -45.65 20.27 4.23
N ILE A 590 -46.14 21.49 4.42
CA ILE A 590 -45.77 22.66 3.60
C ILE A 590 -44.32 23.07 3.88
N THR A 591 -43.89 23.06 5.14
CA THR A 591 -42.51 23.36 5.54
C THR A 591 -41.51 22.38 4.92
N LEU A 592 -41.80 21.08 4.96
CA LEU A 592 -40.97 20.06 4.31
C LEU A 592 -40.86 20.28 2.79
N LEU A 593 -41.99 20.59 2.13
CA LEU A 593 -41.99 20.88 0.69
C LEU A 593 -41.18 22.13 0.35
N ALA A 594 -41.30 23.20 1.16
CA ALA A 594 -40.52 24.42 0.99
C ALA A 594 -39.01 24.16 1.16
N PHE A 595 -38.62 23.37 2.16
CA PHE A 595 -37.22 22.97 2.34
C PHE A 595 -36.71 22.07 1.22
N HIS A 596 -37.53 21.15 0.70
CA HIS A 596 -37.18 20.34 -0.47
C HIS A 596 -36.83 21.23 -1.68
N ALA A 597 -37.71 22.19 -2.01
CA ALA A 597 -37.50 23.12 -3.10
C ALA A 597 -36.25 24.00 -2.88
N LEU A 598 -36.05 24.49 -1.65
CA LEU A 598 -34.88 25.29 -1.28
C LEU A 598 -33.58 24.49 -1.46
N PHE A 599 -33.51 23.26 -0.95
CA PHE A 599 -32.29 22.44 -1.06
C PHE A 599 -32.03 22.00 -2.50
N LEU A 600 -33.05 21.68 -3.28
CA LEU A 600 -32.89 21.47 -4.71
C LEU A 600 -32.29 22.71 -5.39
N LEU A 601 -32.82 23.90 -5.10
CA LEU A 601 -32.27 25.15 -5.64
C LEU A 601 -30.81 25.36 -5.23
N ILE A 602 -30.46 25.10 -3.96
CA ILE A 602 -29.07 25.15 -3.47
C ILE A 602 -28.16 24.20 -4.26
N PHE A 603 -28.60 22.97 -4.52
CA PHE A 603 -27.83 22.01 -5.33
C PHE A 603 -27.72 22.44 -6.79
N ILE A 604 -28.81 22.90 -7.39
CA ILE A 604 -28.85 23.37 -8.78
C ILE A 604 -27.85 24.52 -8.96
N LEU A 605 -27.96 25.57 -8.13
CA LEU A 605 -27.13 26.77 -8.25
C LEU A 605 -25.69 26.55 -7.78
N GLY A 606 -25.52 25.81 -6.68
CA GLY A 606 -24.22 25.66 -6.00
C GLY A 606 -23.35 24.53 -6.56
N ARG A 607 -23.95 23.51 -7.18
CA ARG A 607 -23.23 22.28 -7.58
C ARG A 607 -23.53 21.85 -9.00
N TRP A 608 -24.79 21.60 -9.36
CA TRP A 608 -25.12 20.96 -10.64
C TRP A 608 -24.89 21.88 -11.84
N LEU A 609 -25.24 23.17 -11.76
CA LEU A 609 -25.00 24.16 -12.82
C LEU A 609 -23.78 25.07 -12.57
N LYS A 610 -22.94 24.73 -11.59
CA LYS A 610 -21.71 25.49 -11.31
C LYS A 610 -20.61 25.14 -12.32
N ILE A 611 -20.70 25.72 -13.51
CA ILE A 611 -19.75 25.55 -14.62
C ILE A 611 -18.90 26.81 -14.83
N LYS A 612 -17.81 26.72 -15.62
CA LYS A 612 -16.86 27.84 -15.80
C LYS A 612 -17.33 28.84 -16.88
N GLU A 613 -18.09 28.33 -17.83
CA GLU A 613 -18.50 28.98 -19.06
C GLU A 613 -19.50 30.10 -18.79
N ARG A 614 -20.42 29.90 -17.83
CA ARG A 614 -21.41 30.91 -17.45
C ARG A 614 -21.97 30.70 -16.05
N THR A 615 -22.39 31.80 -15.44
CA THR A 615 -23.19 31.77 -14.20
C THR A 615 -24.63 31.39 -14.52
N VAL A 616 -25.34 30.81 -13.55
CA VAL A 616 -26.75 30.43 -13.73
C VAL A 616 -27.62 31.64 -14.13
N LEU A 617 -27.40 32.79 -13.48
CA LEU A 617 -28.10 34.04 -13.82
C LEU A 617 -27.88 34.46 -15.28
N GLY A 618 -26.67 34.26 -15.81
CA GLY A 618 -26.35 34.53 -17.22
C GLY A 618 -27.01 33.58 -18.21
N MET A 619 -27.48 32.41 -17.78
CA MET A 619 -28.16 31.43 -18.64
C MET A 619 -29.67 31.71 -18.78
N ILE A 620 -30.30 32.33 -17.76
CA ILE A 620 -31.75 32.53 -17.69
C ILE A 620 -32.34 33.21 -18.94
N PRO A 621 -31.78 34.33 -19.46
CA PRO A 621 -32.39 35.02 -20.61
C PRO A 621 -32.46 34.16 -21.88
N TYR A 622 -31.51 33.24 -22.06
CA TYR A 622 -31.44 32.34 -23.21
C TYR A 622 -32.48 31.24 -23.10
N VAL A 623 -32.56 30.61 -21.92
CA VAL A 623 -33.52 29.54 -21.64
C VAL A 623 -34.96 30.05 -21.79
N VAL A 624 -35.26 31.26 -21.29
CA VAL A 624 -36.58 31.91 -21.44
C VAL A 624 -36.92 32.18 -22.91
N ARG A 625 -35.93 32.50 -23.74
CA ARG A 625 -36.09 32.70 -25.19
C ARG A 625 -36.07 31.39 -26.00
N PHE A 626 -36.04 30.23 -25.34
CA PHE A 626 -35.88 28.93 -25.98
C PHE A 626 -34.62 28.83 -26.88
N GLN A 627 -33.53 29.47 -26.46
CA GLN A 627 -32.23 29.45 -27.14
C GLN A 627 -31.17 28.79 -26.27
N SER A 628 -30.14 28.22 -26.90
CA SER A 628 -29.01 27.69 -26.14
C SER A 628 -28.21 28.85 -25.51
N PRO A 629 -27.86 28.77 -24.21
CA PRO A 629 -26.97 29.73 -23.58
C PRO A 629 -25.49 29.54 -23.97
N PHE A 630 -25.16 28.53 -24.78
CA PHE A 630 -23.81 28.15 -25.19
C PHE A 630 -23.71 27.98 -26.70
N THR A 631 -22.51 28.15 -27.24
CA THR A 631 -22.15 27.76 -28.60
C THR A 631 -22.03 26.23 -28.72
N GLU A 632 -22.09 25.68 -29.94
CA GLU A 632 -21.98 24.22 -30.15
C GLU A 632 -20.64 23.65 -29.63
N GLN A 633 -19.55 24.41 -29.77
CA GLN A 633 -18.24 24.02 -29.25
C GLN A 633 -18.22 24.00 -27.71
N GLU A 634 -18.86 24.97 -27.06
CA GLU A 634 -19.02 24.99 -25.60
C GLU A 634 -19.90 23.84 -25.10
N GLU A 635 -21.03 23.54 -25.76
CA GLU A 635 -21.89 22.41 -25.39
C GLU A 635 -21.13 21.08 -25.46
N LEU A 636 -20.33 20.87 -26.52
CA LEU A 636 -19.50 19.68 -26.66
C LEU A 636 -18.44 19.62 -25.55
N SER A 637 -17.75 20.73 -25.29
CA SER A 637 -16.75 20.82 -24.22
C SER A 637 -17.35 20.52 -22.84
N ILE A 638 -18.48 21.14 -22.49
CA ILE A 638 -19.21 20.92 -21.23
C ILE A 638 -19.62 19.46 -21.10
N SER A 639 -20.21 18.89 -22.15
CA SER A 639 -20.61 17.49 -22.18
C SER A 639 -19.44 16.57 -21.86
N HIS A 640 -18.25 16.79 -22.45
CA HIS A 640 -17.09 15.94 -22.23
C HIS A 640 -16.38 16.19 -20.90
N ARG A 641 -16.25 17.44 -20.47
CA ARG A 641 -15.46 17.87 -19.31
C ARG A 641 -16.21 17.81 -18.00
N VAL A 642 -17.47 18.25 -17.99
CA VAL A 642 -18.29 18.41 -16.77
C VAL A 642 -19.11 17.16 -16.52
N VAL A 643 -19.78 16.64 -17.56
CA VAL A 643 -20.72 15.52 -17.46
C VAL A 643 -19.99 14.17 -17.47
N THR A 644 -19.21 13.96 -16.40
CA THR A 644 -18.48 12.71 -16.14
C THR A 644 -19.38 11.65 -15.51
N PRO A 645 -19.01 10.35 -15.52
CA PRO A 645 -19.80 9.31 -14.88
C PRO A 645 -20.06 9.54 -13.38
N ARG A 646 -19.08 10.12 -12.69
CA ARG A 646 -19.21 10.50 -11.27
C ARG A 646 -20.19 11.66 -11.09
N TYR A 647 -20.13 12.68 -11.95
CA TYR A 647 -21.08 13.81 -11.91
C TYR A 647 -22.53 13.35 -12.10
N ILE A 648 -22.78 12.49 -13.10
CA ILE A 648 -24.13 11.97 -13.39
C ILE A 648 -24.70 11.25 -12.16
N MET A 649 -23.94 10.32 -11.60
CA MET A 649 -24.35 9.61 -10.38
C MET A 649 -24.56 10.57 -9.21
N SER A 650 -23.62 11.47 -8.94
CA SER A 650 -23.72 12.43 -7.84
C SER A 650 -24.96 13.30 -7.96
N ALA A 651 -25.24 13.86 -9.14
CA ALA A 651 -26.41 14.72 -9.35
C ALA A 651 -27.73 13.97 -9.15
N MET A 652 -27.88 12.80 -9.81
CA MET A 652 -29.12 12.03 -9.74
C MET A 652 -29.36 11.46 -8.34
N LEU A 653 -28.34 10.90 -7.69
CA LEU A 653 -28.47 10.32 -6.36
C LEU A 653 -28.63 11.39 -5.28
N SER A 654 -27.99 12.55 -5.40
CA SER A 654 -28.19 13.65 -4.45
C SER A 654 -29.60 14.24 -4.55
N ALA A 655 -30.17 14.34 -5.75
CA ALA A 655 -31.57 14.72 -5.94
C ALA A 655 -32.53 13.76 -5.21
N ASN A 656 -32.30 12.46 -5.38
CA ASN A 656 -33.06 11.42 -4.70
C ASN A 656 -33.01 11.58 -3.17
N VAL A 657 -31.80 11.68 -2.59
CA VAL A 657 -31.63 11.76 -1.14
C VAL A 657 -32.19 13.07 -0.55
N VAL A 658 -32.08 14.20 -1.27
CA VAL A 658 -32.77 15.46 -0.89
C VAL A 658 -34.28 15.26 -0.86
N GLY A 659 -34.83 14.54 -1.84
CA GLY A 659 -36.24 14.14 -1.86
C GLY A 659 -36.65 13.29 -0.66
N LEU A 660 -35.86 12.26 -0.35
CA LEU A 660 -36.13 11.36 0.77
C LEU A 660 -36.02 12.07 2.13
N LEU A 661 -35.03 12.96 2.31
CA LEU A 661 -34.85 13.72 3.55
C LEU A 661 -36.10 14.54 3.89
N PHE A 662 -36.68 15.21 2.89
CA PHE A 662 -37.84 16.08 3.07
C PHE A 662 -39.17 15.39 2.74
N ALA A 663 -39.17 14.08 2.54
CA ALA A 663 -40.41 13.34 2.37
C ALA A 663 -41.21 13.35 3.68
N ARG A 664 -42.51 13.68 3.60
CA ARG A 664 -43.40 13.65 4.78
C ARG A 664 -43.47 12.26 5.40
N SER A 665 -43.49 11.21 4.59
CA SER A 665 -43.49 9.84 5.06
C SER A 665 -42.62 8.96 4.17
N LEU A 666 -41.83 8.11 4.80
CA LEU A 666 -41.05 7.06 4.16
C LEU A 666 -41.52 5.72 4.71
N HIS A 667 -41.67 4.76 3.81
CA HIS A 667 -41.89 3.35 4.15
C HIS A 667 -40.66 2.52 3.80
N TYR A 668 -40.57 1.31 4.34
CA TYR A 668 -39.43 0.42 4.16
C TYR A 668 -39.06 0.13 2.69
N GLN A 669 -40.01 0.18 1.76
CA GLN A 669 -39.74 0.00 0.32
C GLN A 669 -38.86 1.09 -0.30
N PHE A 670 -38.86 2.31 0.27
CA PHE A 670 -38.01 3.40 -0.21
C PHE A 670 -36.51 3.13 -0.01
N TYR A 671 -36.17 2.11 0.78
CA TYR A 671 -34.78 1.69 0.96
C TYR A 671 -34.12 1.24 -0.35
N ALA A 672 -34.92 0.77 -1.33
CA ALA A 672 -34.44 0.40 -2.67
C ALA A 672 -33.76 1.55 -3.42
N TYR A 673 -34.14 2.80 -3.14
CA TYR A 673 -33.53 3.99 -3.76
C TYR A 673 -32.34 4.53 -2.96
N LEU A 674 -32.08 3.99 -1.76
CA LEU A 674 -31.14 4.56 -0.80
C LEU A 674 -29.95 3.65 -0.50
N ALA A 675 -30.18 2.35 -0.35
CA ALA A 675 -29.17 1.36 0.05
C ALA A 675 -27.90 1.43 -0.80
N TRP A 676 -28.05 1.51 -2.13
CA TRP A 676 -26.95 1.66 -3.08
C TRP A 676 -26.56 3.10 -3.37
N ALA A 677 -27.34 4.10 -2.94
CA ALA A 677 -26.98 5.51 -3.12
C ALA A 677 -26.02 5.99 -2.01
N THR A 678 -26.25 5.55 -0.77
CA THR A 678 -25.54 6.02 0.41
C THR A 678 -24.02 5.78 0.36
N PRO A 679 -23.50 4.56 0.08
CA PRO A 679 -22.05 4.34 0.04
C PRO A 679 -21.33 5.26 -0.93
N PHE A 680 -21.88 5.44 -2.14
CA PHE A 680 -21.34 6.33 -3.15
C PHE A 680 -21.34 7.79 -2.69
N LEU A 681 -22.48 8.32 -2.23
CA LEU A 681 -22.58 9.73 -1.85
C LEU A 681 -21.67 10.09 -0.69
N LEU A 682 -21.58 9.22 0.34
CA LEU A 682 -20.65 9.39 1.45
C LEU A 682 -19.18 9.35 0.96
N TRP A 683 -18.83 8.34 0.17
CA TRP A 683 -17.48 8.19 -0.39
C TRP A 683 -17.06 9.39 -1.25
N THR A 684 -17.99 9.98 -2.02
CA THR A 684 -17.66 11.14 -2.85
C THR A 684 -17.23 12.37 -2.05
N ALA A 685 -17.69 12.48 -0.80
CA ALA A 685 -17.34 13.56 0.11
C ALA A 685 -16.10 13.24 0.95
N THR A 686 -15.99 12.00 1.44
CA THR A 686 -14.86 11.52 2.22
C THR A 686 -14.51 10.08 1.84
N PRO A 687 -13.30 9.82 1.32
CA PRO A 687 -12.86 8.46 1.00
C PRO A 687 -12.42 7.68 2.26
N ASN A 688 -12.71 8.17 3.47
CA ASN A 688 -12.33 7.51 4.71
C ASN A 688 -13.36 6.42 5.09
N PRO A 689 -13.00 5.13 5.09
CA PRO A 689 -13.90 4.05 5.46
C PRO A 689 -14.44 4.16 6.89
N LEU A 690 -13.69 4.81 7.79
CA LEU A 690 -14.09 5.03 9.20
C LEU A 690 -15.29 5.98 9.34
N VAL A 691 -15.66 6.70 8.28
CA VAL A 691 -16.88 7.53 8.25
C VAL A 691 -17.97 6.86 7.42
N VAL A 692 -17.61 6.32 6.26
CA VAL A 692 -18.57 5.72 5.31
C VAL A 692 -19.24 4.48 5.93
N VAL A 693 -18.46 3.57 6.51
CA VAL A 693 -18.98 2.28 7.01
C VAL A 693 -19.91 2.46 8.21
N PRO A 694 -19.57 3.25 9.26
CA PRO A 694 -20.49 3.43 10.38
C PRO A 694 -21.80 4.12 10.02
N LEU A 695 -21.77 5.12 9.13
CA LEU A 695 -23.00 5.79 8.68
C LEU A 695 -23.88 4.88 7.82
N TRP A 696 -23.27 4.08 6.94
CA TRP A 696 -24.00 3.05 6.20
C TRP A 696 -24.61 2.01 7.14
N ALA A 697 -23.86 1.54 8.14
CA ALA A 697 -24.34 0.55 9.11
C ALA A 697 -25.47 1.11 10.00
N ALA A 698 -25.37 2.36 10.44
CA ALA A 698 -26.42 3.05 11.17
C ALA A 698 -27.71 3.17 10.34
N GLN A 699 -27.56 3.47 9.04
CA GLN A 699 -28.68 3.49 8.10
C GLN A 699 -29.31 2.10 7.95
N GLU A 700 -28.51 1.06 7.68
CA GLU A 700 -29.01 -0.31 7.54
C GLU A 700 -29.74 -0.75 8.82
N TRP A 701 -29.17 -0.50 10.01
CA TRP A 701 -29.82 -0.80 11.28
C TRP A 701 -31.18 -0.10 11.42
N ALA A 702 -31.23 1.22 11.21
CA ALA A 702 -32.43 2.01 11.44
C ALA A 702 -33.60 1.58 10.53
N TRP A 703 -33.30 1.18 9.30
CA TRP A 703 -34.29 0.66 8.35
C TRP A 703 -34.66 -0.81 8.61
N ASN A 704 -33.93 -1.55 9.45
CA ASN A 704 -34.32 -2.89 9.87
C ASN A 704 -35.21 -2.93 11.12
N VAL A 705 -35.25 -1.84 11.92
CA VAL A 705 -36.14 -1.73 13.08
C VAL A 705 -37.60 -1.67 12.62
N PHE A 706 -38.42 -2.65 13.02
CA PHE A 706 -39.85 -2.74 12.70
C PHE A 706 -40.68 -3.15 13.93
N PRO A 707 -41.76 -2.42 14.27
CA PRO A 707 -42.11 -1.08 13.76
C PRO A 707 -41.02 -0.06 14.13
N SER A 708 -40.92 1.05 13.40
CA SER A 708 -39.90 2.07 13.68
C SER A 708 -40.08 2.67 15.09
N THR A 709 -39.00 3.16 15.69
CA THR A 709 -39.03 3.83 17.01
C THR A 709 -38.62 5.30 16.85
N PRO A 710 -38.85 6.17 17.85
CA PRO A 710 -38.28 7.53 17.84
C PRO A 710 -36.77 7.54 17.61
N VAL A 711 -36.04 6.58 18.19
CA VAL A 711 -34.59 6.45 18.03
C VAL A 711 -34.23 6.06 16.60
N SER A 712 -34.83 5.00 16.05
CA SER A 712 -34.52 4.55 14.68
C SER A 712 -34.90 5.62 13.67
N SER A 713 -36.04 6.29 13.85
CA SER A 713 -36.48 7.41 13.02
C SER A 713 -35.53 8.60 13.07
N ASN A 714 -35.01 8.95 14.26
CA ASN A 714 -34.03 10.02 14.39
C ASN A 714 -32.72 9.68 13.65
N VAL A 715 -32.29 8.42 13.71
CA VAL A 715 -31.12 7.95 12.96
C VAL A 715 -31.37 8.02 11.45
N VAL A 716 -32.53 7.59 10.94
CA VAL A 716 -32.88 7.71 9.50
C VAL A 716 -32.75 9.16 9.03
N VAL A 717 -33.36 10.11 9.76
CA VAL A 717 -33.34 11.53 9.38
C VAL A 717 -31.94 12.12 9.49
N SER A 718 -31.21 11.81 10.57
CA SER A 718 -29.87 12.33 10.79
C SER A 718 -28.87 11.83 9.74
N VAL A 719 -28.90 10.54 9.40
CA VAL A 719 -28.03 9.98 8.35
C VAL A 719 -28.41 10.52 6.97
N LEU A 720 -29.70 10.71 6.67
CA LEU A 720 -30.13 11.39 5.44
C LEU A 720 -29.60 12.84 5.39
N ALA A 721 -29.74 13.60 6.47
CA ALA A 721 -29.25 14.98 6.55
C ALA A 721 -27.73 15.07 6.36
N VAL A 722 -26.98 14.19 7.04
CA VAL A 722 -25.53 14.06 6.90
C VAL A 722 -25.15 13.66 5.47
N THR A 723 -25.90 12.74 4.84
CA THR A 723 -25.67 12.34 3.45
C THR A 723 -25.95 13.48 2.47
N VAL A 724 -26.99 14.30 2.69
CA VAL A 724 -27.26 15.51 1.88
C VAL A 724 -26.12 16.52 2.02
N ALA A 725 -25.68 16.81 3.24
CA ALA A 725 -24.57 17.73 3.48
C ALA A 725 -23.28 17.25 2.82
N MET A 726 -22.95 15.97 2.97
CA MET A 726 -21.79 15.35 2.32
C MET A 726 -21.92 15.32 0.80
N ALA A 727 -23.08 14.94 0.27
CA ALA A 727 -23.33 14.97 -1.17
C ALA A 727 -23.14 16.36 -1.74
N PHE A 728 -23.54 17.42 -1.02
CA PHE A 728 -23.26 18.79 -1.44
C PHE A 728 -21.76 19.02 -1.56
N VAL A 729 -20.97 18.71 -0.52
CA VAL A 729 -19.50 18.88 -0.51
C VAL A 729 -18.83 18.08 -1.64
N GLY A 730 -19.18 16.79 -1.78
CA GLY A 730 -18.58 15.85 -2.74
C GLY A 730 -18.98 16.05 -4.20
N SER A 731 -20.09 16.74 -4.49
CA SER A 731 -20.61 16.95 -5.86
C SER A 731 -19.97 18.13 -6.60
N ASN A 732 -18.75 18.57 -6.25
CA ASN A 732 -18.08 19.66 -6.97
C ASN A 732 -17.65 19.19 -8.38
N PRO A 733 -18.22 19.73 -9.47
CA PRO A 733 -17.84 19.33 -10.84
C PRO A 733 -16.37 19.63 -11.17
N GLN A 734 -15.71 20.48 -10.37
CA GLN A 734 -14.33 20.90 -10.57
C GLN A 734 -13.31 20.03 -9.78
N HIS A 735 -13.74 19.12 -8.91
CA HIS A 735 -12.84 18.27 -8.09
C HIS A 735 -12.22 17.07 -8.83
N GLY A 736 -12.39 16.97 -10.16
CA GLY A 736 -11.79 15.92 -11.00
C GLY A 736 -10.44 16.27 -11.63
N VAL A 737 -9.91 17.49 -11.42
CA VAL A 737 -8.62 17.94 -11.98
C VAL A 737 -7.55 18.00 -10.88
N SER A 738 -7.36 16.90 -10.14
CA SER A 738 -6.11 16.71 -9.42
C SER A 738 -5.08 16.24 -10.44
N LYS A 739 -4.10 17.10 -10.78
CA LYS A 739 -2.86 16.66 -11.45
C LYS A 739 -2.35 15.41 -10.71
N PRO A 740 -1.88 14.36 -11.42
CA PRO A 740 -1.20 13.28 -10.74
C PRO A 740 -0.02 13.90 -9.98
N LYS A 741 -0.01 13.74 -8.65
CA LYS A 741 1.21 13.95 -7.88
C LYS A 741 2.21 12.92 -8.41
N GLN A 742 3.23 13.41 -9.12
CA GLN A 742 4.45 12.63 -9.32
C GLN A 742 5.00 12.33 -7.93
N LEU A 743 4.94 11.06 -7.56
CA LEU A 743 5.72 10.45 -6.49
C LEU A 743 6.68 9.49 -7.18
#